data_AF-A0A6P4Y7X0-F1
#
_entry.id   AF-A0A6P4Y7X0-F1
#
_cell.length_a   1.000
_cell.length_b   1.000
_cell.length_c   1.000
_cell.angle_alpha   90.00
_cell.angle_beta   90.00
_cell.angle_gamma   90.00
#
_symmetry.space_group_name_H-M   'P 1'
#
loop_
_entity.id
_entity.type
_entity.pdbx_description
1 polymer ?
#
loop_
_entity_poly.entity_id
_entity_poly.type
_entity_poly.pdbx_seq_one_letter_code
_entity_poly.pdbx_strand_id
1 'polypeptide(L)'
;MASKFLLEAFLLICVCVCYGHLHVKQPQGDNSNSEGLEKVCTEECPEFELLCSTPEYDVRRYKSALWASTTVSTLSLSQASGTTWSRIHEYFKGKNDQNIKLPGTGPMVTQTREPAENILREITVSVPLPRNMAKHPPIPDDPNVVIDLVPETVVYVKKFQGHSPRVGFIADKEAKNFFKTLSDNNEPFLGDGDYYYVAQYDSKSASSGPKTYNEIWVFALNERLFRVHEFNDHAEQAFPTCLQKDDDRLRSWHMLDQADIPVQALARKQCSQTFCKPPKLCPEPEVKEVKGIDDKTITLKKFTDLQYTSVNPYTCHYDTAIIAGTEPLAQHLQNTGVPPSEVAILCIGSVEIRDELDGKDGCQKFYRVYVARGGASGNKDQDFHELFLDNADAHGLRSPKTKEVYHLKKNPQIQYFYHKCMGGNMYYEPATTTATANVLVDRLKEEKKCFLGDHIGVWEHHPQSRLFDRFNELSIDADLDCSDQEGRPEFTFHLPLSKNYNRHEPKPVFGDRCTTYECPNMSVAMRVENNLRLMKHPAATWVCSNSTSLSCSYEQAWEKALQPILSYINGKNEDNVRMQMTKPLYGQGYSGDHECVRLFTMCMMLPKEYENNPPKPVDDLVDFRTGDKESYWYQSTFVGKPTADVLNKHLTRMTKQLDELKTFGVNYTTEHLWIGGYDDPDEEEGLYEIIIVNQQHIYWKDSEKVEDSEDKAEEGEYPDEEVLDLVPKDCRLPTCNPVQVTKKHDNYIEIYFPKSKGVCQYVKGCGHGSPRRALFLPVYKYFNGNNQEKETIGDIKDPMVFQVKIYSPEEELAGVEACEREFQLCASLPSAYADKDIPKPNGENMATFDAGDGAHGYAIGVKGSFNSIDIPATTIRLIQTLNAEKVKYSQDWLLIFAHMDDFPKKEEDKTVYFAFLQDQAMTDGVHPTDGE
;
A
#
# COMPACT_ATOMS: atom_id res chain seq x y z
N MET A 1 -14.50 -10.72 63.97
CA MET A 1 -14.93 -11.50 65.15
C MET A 1 -15.66 -12.74 64.64
N ALA A 2 -15.28 -13.99 64.79
CA ALA A 2 -14.06 -14.77 65.09
C ALA A 2 -14.45 -16.18 64.57
N SER A 3 -13.59 -17.03 63.99
CA SER A 3 -12.44 -17.68 64.64
C SER A 3 -11.77 -18.67 63.67
N LYS A 4 -10.48 -18.99 63.95
CA LYS A 4 -9.75 -20.25 63.66
C LYS A 4 -9.39 -20.51 62.17
N PHE A 5 -8.24 -21.05 61.76
CA PHE A 5 -7.12 -21.76 62.40
C PHE A 5 -5.92 -21.74 61.41
N LEU A 6 -4.69 -21.82 61.94
CA LEU A 6 -3.45 -22.37 61.34
C LEU A 6 -2.66 -21.63 60.23
N LEU A 7 -1.42 -21.32 60.63
CA LEU A 7 -0.12 -21.52 59.97
C LEU A 7 0.43 -20.48 58.96
N GLU A 8 1.42 -19.73 59.45
CA GLU A 8 2.50 -19.02 58.76
C GLU A 8 3.67 -18.93 59.79
N ALA A 9 4.96 -18.78 59.50
CA ALA A 9 5.80 -18.78 58.31
C ALA A 9 7.26 -18.53 58.76
N PHE A 10 8.19 -18.58 57.78
CA PHE A 10 9.43 -17.80 57.62
C PHE A 10 10.84 -18.41 57.82
N LEU A 11 11.59 -18.29 56.71
CA LEU A 11 13.04 -18.05 56.48
C LEU A 11 14.07 -19.20 56.54
N LEU A 12 14.80 -19.45 55.43
CA LEU A 12 16.28 -19.38 55.32
C LEU A 12 16.86 -19.69 53.89
N ILE A 13 17.69 -18.76 53.39
CA ILE A 13 19.01 -18.86 52.68
C ILE A 13 19.19 -19.52 51.28
N CYS A 14 19.84 -18.73 50.39
CA CYS A 14 20.39 -19.07 49.06
C CYS A 14 21.74 -19.82 49.08
N VAL A 15 22.03 -20.54 47.97
CA VAL A 15 23.25 -20.54 47.11
C VAL A 15 23.84 -21.93 46.75
N CYS A 16 23.99 -22.11 45.42
CA CYS A 16 24.93 -22.93 44.63
C CYS A 16 24.58 -24.36 44.14
N VAL A 17 24.04 -24.41 42.91
CA VAL A 17 24.62 -24.97 41.65
C VAL A 17 25.26 -26.36 41.68
N CYS A 18 24.70 -27.28 40.87
CA CYS A 18 25.46 -28.02 39.84
C CYS A 18 24.56 -28.51 38.69
N TYR A 19 25.13 -28.38 37.49
CA TYR A 19 24.57 -28.59 36.15
C TYR A 19 24.01 -29.99 35.88
N GLY A 20 22.88 -30.02 35.17
CA GLY A 20 22.46 -31.16 34.35
C GLY A 20 21.85 -30.65 33.04
N HIS A 21 22.63 -30.68 31.97
CA HIS A 21 22.15 -30.46 30.60
C HIS A 21 21.06 -31.51 30.27
N LEU A 22 19.81 -31.09 30.21
CA LEU A 22 18.80 -31.77 29.40
C LEU A 22 18.45 -30.83 28.25
N HIS A 23 19.00 -31.18 27.08
CA HIS A 23 18.50 -30.72 25.79
C HIS A 23 16.99 -31.02 25.72
N VAL A 24 16.16 -30.00 25.94
CA VAL A 24 14.77 -30.03 25.48
C VAL A 24 14.86 -29.78 23.98
N LYS A 25 14.86 -30.86 23.20
CA LYS A 25 14.58 -30.76 21.77
C LYS A 25 13.22 -30.09 21.60
N GLN A 26 13.16 -29.02 20.82
CA GLN A 26 11.92 -28.55 20.19
C GLN A 26 11.22 -29.77 19.56
N PRO A 27 9.91 -29.96 19.75
CA PRO A 27 9.18 -30.91 18.94
C PRO A 27 9.10 -30.32 17.53
N GLN A 28 9.93 -30.85 16.63
CA GLN A 28 9.61 -30.84 15.20
C GLN A 28 8.21 -31.42 15.03
N GLY A 29 7.40 -30.75 14.20
CA GLY A 29 6.00 -31.10 13.95
C GLY A 29 5.83 -32.59 13.70
N ASP A 30 5.27 -33.27 14.69
CA ASP A 30 4.89 -34.67 14.57
C ASP A 30 3.52 -34.71 13.89
N ASN A 31 3.49 -35.30 12.69
CA ASN A 31 2.30 -35.51 11.86
C ASN A 31 1.28 -36.48 12.50
N SER A 32 1.39 -36.79 13.80
CA SER A 32 0.62 -37.82 14.48
C SER A 32 -0.82 -37.44 14.82
N ASN A 33 -1.20 -36.15 14.73
CA ASN A 33 -2.57 -35.70 15.01
C ASN A 33 -3.47 -35.57 13.77
N SER A 34 -2.91 -35.61 12.55
CA SER A 34 -3.71 -35.72 11.31
C SER A 34 -4.35 -37.12 11.18
N GLU A 35 -3.71 -38.16 11.73
CA GLU A 35 -4.25 -39.54 11.75
C GLU A 35 -5.56 -39.68 12.53
N GLY A 36 -5.88 -38.76 13.44
CA GLY A 36 -7.08 -38.79 14.27
C GLY A 36 -8.35 -38.35 13.52
N LEU A 37 -8.22 -37.45 12.55
CA LEU A 37 -9.36 -36.88 11.80
C LEU A 37 -9.61 -37.60 10.47
N GLU A 38 -8.57 -38.13 9.83
CA GLU A 38 -8.71 -39.07 8.69
C GLU A 38 -9.57 -40.30 9.05
N LYS A 39 -9.63 -40.68 10.34
CA LYS A 39 -10.50 -41.76 10.83
C LYS A 39 -11.94 -41.37 11.13
N VAL A 40 -12.27 -40.08 11.24
CA VAL A 40 -13.61 -39.58 11.64
C VAL A 40 -14.40 -39.08 10.43
N CYS A 41 -13.74 -38.50 9.43
CA CYS A 41 -14.36 -38.10 8.17
C CYS A 41 -14.57 -39.30 7.25
N THR A 42 -15.82 -39.73 7.12
CA THR A 42 -16.19 -40.89 6.28
C THR A 42 -16.61 -40.52 4.85
N GLU A 43 -16.71 -39.22 4.58
CA GLU A 43 -17.04 -38.55 3.31
C GLU A 43 -16.05 -37.38 3.09
N GLU A 44 -16.17 -36.66 1.97
CA GLU A 44 -15.35 -35.47 1.72
C GLU A 44 -15.62 -34.40 2.79
N CYS A 45 -14.54 -33.86 3.38
CA CYS A 45 -14.59 -32.88 4.46
C CYS A 45 -13.86 -31.58 4.10
N PRO A 46 -14.23 -30.44 4.74
CA PRO A 46 -13.50 -29.20 4.65
C PRO A 46 -12.04 -29.40 5.04
N GLU A 47 -11.14 -28.91 4.20
CA GLU A 47 -9.72 -28.91 4.49
C GLU A 47 -9.41 -27.92 5.62
N PHE A 48 -8.60 -28.34 6.58
CA PHE A 48 -8.07 -27.44 7.59
C PHE A 48 -6.61 -27.75 7.92
N GLU A 49 -5.92 -26.73 8.44
CA GLU A 49 -4.63 -26.83 9.09
C GLU A 49 -4.82 -26.80 10.61
N LEU A 50 -4.18 -27.73 11.34
CA LEU A 50 -4.10 -27.67 12.80
C LEU A 50 -2.98 -26.70 13.19
N LEU A 51 -3.35 -25.51 13.69
CA LEU A 51 -2.38 -24.48 14.03
C LEU A 51 -1.70 -24.80 15.37
N CYS A 52 -2.49 -25.13 16.39
CA CYS A 52 -1.98 -25.55 17.69
C CYS A 52 -3.02 -26.45 18.40
N SER A 53 -2.58 -27.14 19.46
CA SER A 53 -3.48 -27.83 20.39
C SER A 53 -3.08 -27.52 21.81
N THR A 54 -4.08 -27.29 22.67
CA THR A 54 -3.96 -27.23 24.12
C THR A 54 -4.56 -28.51 24.73
N PRO A 55 -4.38 -28.77 26.03
CA PRO A 55 -5.10 -29.85 26.70
C PRO A 55 -6.63 -29.73 26.64
N GLU A 56 -7.16 -28.53 26.40
CA GLU A 56 -8.60 -28.24 26.47
C GLU A 56 -9.27 -28.10 25.09
N TYR A 57 -8.53 -27.68 24.05
CA TYR A 57 -9.07 -27.44 22.71
C TYR A 57 -7.98 -27.41 21.62
N ASP A 58 -8.40 -27.56 20.37
CA ASP A 58 -7.58 -27.38 19.17
C ASP A 58 -7.83 -25.98 18.57
N VAL A 59 -6.84 -25.40 17.90
CA VAL A 59 -7.00 -24.21 17.05
C VAL A 59 -6.78 -24.64 15.61
N ARG A 60 -7.80 -24.44 14.77
CA ARG A 60 -7.79 -24.92 13.38
C ARG A 60 -8.09 -23.78 12.41
N ARG A 61 -7.40 -23.78 11.28
CA ARG A 61 -7.66 -22.89 10.14
C ARG A 61 -8.34 -23.66 9.02
N TYR A 62 -9.61 -23.40 8.77
CA TYR A 62 -10.36 -24.00 7.67
C TYR A 62 -10.16 -23.18 6.40
N LYS A 63 -9.88 -23.85 5.28
CA LYS A 63 -9.83 -23.21 3.95
C LYS A 63 -11.21 -22.70 3.54
N SER A 64 -11.23 -21.72 2.64
CA SER A 64 -12.46 -21.23 2.04
C SER A 64 -13.20 -22.35 1.28
N ALA A 65 -14.52 -22.40 1.43
CA ALA A 65 -15.36 -23.42 0.81
C ALA A 65 -16.79 -22.92 0.63
N LEU A 66 -17.51 -23.49 -0.33
CA LEU A 66 -18.95 -23.26 -0.49
C LEU A 66 -19.75 -24.21 0.39
N TRP A 67 -20.83 -23.72 0.96
CA TRP A 67 -21.72 -24.47 1.84
C TRP A 67 -23.17 -24.28 1.44
N ALA A 68 -23.92 -25.37 1.38
CA ALA A 68 -25.38 -25.31 1.31
C ALA A 68 -25.94 -25.16 2.73
N SER A 69 -26.72 -24.11 2.95
CA SER A 69 -27.21 -23.72 4.26
C SER A 69 -28.73 -23.51 4.26
N THR A 70 -29.39 -23.85 5.37
CA THR A 70 -30.79 -23.50 5.59
C THR A 70 -31.01 -23.12 7.04
N THR A 71 -31.85 -22.10 7.25
CA THR A 71 -32.10 -21.52 8.57
C THR A 71 -33.55 -21.66 8.98
N VAL A 72 -33.77 -21.97 10.26
CA VAL A 72 -35.08 -21.98 10.90
C VAL A 72 -35.05 -21.22 12.23
N SER A 73 -36.21 -20.73 12.65
CA SER A 73 -36.41 -20.15 13.98
C SER A 73 -37.21 -21.12 14.84
N THR A 74 -36.61 -21.67 15.90
CA THR A 74 -37.24 -22.70 16.74
C THR A 74 -36.72 -22.63 18.19
N LEU A 75 -37.28 -23.43 19.09
CA LEU A 75 -36.93 -23.40 20.53
C LEU A 75 -35.63 -24.17 20.84
N SER A 76 -35.25 -25.16 20.01
CA SER A 76 -34.08 -25.99 20.29
C SER A 76 -33.45 -26.61 19.05
N LEU A 77 -32.18 -26.99 19.16
CA LEU A 77 -31.44 -27.75 18.14
C LEU A 77 -32.17 -29.04 17.74
N SER A 78 -32.75 -29.73 18.73
CA SER A 78 -33.48 -30.98 18.49
C SER A 78 -34.71 -30.77 17.59
N GLN A 79 -35.42 -29.66 17.75
CA GLN A 79 -36.61 -29.34 16.95
C GLN A 79 -36.26 -28.84 15.54
N ALA A 80 -35.11 -28.19 15.36
CA ALA A 80 -34.66 -27.75 14.03
C ALA A 80 -34.31 -28.93 13.12
N SER A 81 -33.67 -29.96 13.69
CA SER A 81 -32.97 -31.02 12.96
C SER A 81 -33.76 -31.65 11.81
N GLY A 82 -35.01 -32.05 12.02
CA GLY A 82 -35.80 -32.75 11.01
C GLY A 82 -36.10 -31.90 9.78
N THR A 83 -36.54 -30.66 9.97
CA THR A 83 -36.91 -29.76 8.86
C THR A 83 -35.67 -29.28 8.10
N THR A 84 -34.62 -28.87 8.82
CA THR A 84 -33.40 -28.37 8.18
C THR A 84 -32.66 -29.47 7.43
N TRP A 85 -32.54 -30.66 8.02
CA TRP A 85 -31.93 -31.82 7.36
C TRP A 85 -32.70 -32.24 6.11
N SER A 86 -34.05 -32.27 6.16
CA SER A 86 -34.86 -32.64 5.01
C SER A 86 -34.58 -31.74 3.80
N ARG A 87 -34.50 -30.43 3.99
CA ARG A 87 -34.23 -29.46 2.90
C ARG A 87 -32.86 -29.66 2.28
N ILE A 88 -31.82 -29.77 3.10
CA ILE A 88 -30.45 -30.01 2.62
C ILE A 88 -30.36 -31.36 1.89
N HIS A 89 -30.95 -32.40 2.47
CA HIS A 89 -30.94 -33.75 1.87
C HIS A 89 -31.66 -33.79 0.52
N GLU A 90 -32.78 -33.08 0.37
CA GLU A 90 -33.49 -32.96 -0.90
C GLU A 90 -32.64 -32.27 -1.97
N TYR A 91 -31.94 -31.19 -1.60
CA TYR A 91 -31.00 -30.50 -2.49
C TYR A 91 -29.90 -31.46 -3.00
N PHE A 92 -29.23 -32.18 -2.11
CA PHE A 92 -28.19 -33.17 -2.48
C PHE A 92 -28.77 -34.35 -3.28
N LYS A 93 -30.06 -34.66 -3.14
CA LYS A 93 -30.77 -35.70 -3.91
C LYS A 93 -31.25 -35.27 -5.29
N GLY A 94 -31.00 -34.03 -5.70
CA GLY A 94 -31.37 -33.52 -7.02
C GLY A 94 -32.54 -32.55 -7.04
N LYS A 95 -32.94 -31.96 -5.91
CA LYS A 95 -33.85 -30.80 -5.88
C LYS A 95 -33.08 -29.50 -6.10
N ASN A 96 -32.54 -29.38 -7.30
CA ASN A 96 -31.80 -28.23 -7.79
C ASN A 96 -32.11 -28.03 -9.28
N ASP A 97 -31.79 -26.85 -9.80
CA ASP A 97 -32.07 -26.41 -11.16
C ASP A 97 -31.57 -27.37 -12.26
N GLN A 98 -30.48 -28.09 -11.99
CA GLN A 98 -29.87 -29.06 -12.88
C GLN A 98 -30.34 -30.51 -12.66
N ASN A 99 -31.17 -30.77 -11.65
CA ASN A 99 -31.63 -32.10 -11.24
C ASN A 99 -30.49 -33.11 -10.96
N ILE A 100 -29.31 -32.64 -10.56
CA ILE A 100 -28.14 -33.49 -10.34
C ILE A 100 -28.03 -33.94 -8.89
N LYS A 101 -27.63 -35.19 -8.68
CA LYS A 101 -27.33 -35.72 -7.34
C LYS A 101 -25.90 -35.36 -6.97
N LEU A 102 -25.73 -34.78 -5.79
CA LEU A 102 -24.43 -34.44 -5.23
C LEU A 102 -23.96 -35.59 -4.32
N PRO A 103 -22.65 -35.92 -4.32
CA PRO A 103 -22.10 -36.82 -3.31
C PRO A 103 -22.27 -36.22 -1.92
N GLY A 104 -22.49 -37.09 -0.93
CA GLY A 104 -22.51 -36.68 0.48
C GLY A 104 -21.14 -36.15 0.90
N THR A 105 -21.18 -35.14 1.76
CA THR A 105 -20.03 -34.49 2.37
C THR A 105 -20.34 -34.24 3.84
N GLY A 106 -19.30 -34.09 4.65
CA GLY A 106 -19.44 -33.79 6.07
C GLY A 106 -18.39 -32.79 6.56
N PRO A 107 -18.42 -32.37 7.83
CA PRO A 107 -19.49 -32.61 8.78
C PRO A 107 -20.75 -31.83 8.44
N MET A 108 -21.89 -32.26 8.99
CA MET A 108 -23.05 -31.38 9.12
C MET A 108 -22.76 -30.41 10.26
N VAL A 109 -22.78 -29.11 9.98
CA VAL A 109 -22.50 -28.07 10.97
C VAL A 109 -23.80 -27.34 11.31
N THR A 110 -24.10 -27.26 12.60
CA THR A 110 -25.21 -26.45 13.10
C THR A 110 -24.69 -25.19 13.78
N GLN A 111 -24.99 -24.02 13.21
CA GLN A 111 -24.66 -22.71 13.76
C GLN A 111 -25.85 -22.15 14.54
N THR A 112 -25.57 -21.58 15.71
CA THR A 112 -26.58 -21.01 16.59
C THR A 112 -25.92 -20.15 17.67
N ARG A 113 -26.71 -19.47 18.49
CA ARG A 113 -26.24 -18.74 19.67
C ARG A 113 -27.26 -18.90 20.80
N GLU A 114 -26.85 -18.65 22.04
CA GLU A 114 -27.81 -18.67 23.15
C GLU A 114 -28.88 -17.59 22.94
N PRO A 115 -30.18 -17.90 23.14
CA PRO A 115 -31.24 -16.91 23.06
C PRO A 115 -31.07 -15.88 24.19
N ALA A 116 -30.99 -14.59 23.84
CA ALA A 116 -30.90 -13.51 24.84
C ALA A 116 -32.26 -13.24 25.50
N GLU A 117 -33.27 -12.85 24.73
CA GLU A 117 -34.61 -12.46 25.22
C GLU A 117 -35.76 -13.21 24.56
N ASN A 118 -35.56 -13.73 23.35
CA ASN A 118 -36.56 -14.46 22.58
C ASN A 118 -36.47 -15.96 22.89
N ILE A 119 -37.60 -16.61 23.15
CA ILE A 119 -37.66 -18.08 23.32
C ILE A 119 -37.23 -18.83 22.04
N LEU A 120 -37.43 -18.21 20.88
CA LEU A 120 -36.99 -18.75 19.59
C LEU A 120 -35.56 -18.29 19.30
N ARG A 121 -34.71 -19.26 19.03
CA ARG A 121 -33.35 -19.06 18.52
C ARG A 121 -33.28 -19.36 17.03
N GLU A 122 -32.36 -18.69 16.38
CA GLU A 122 -32.00 -19.00 15.01
C GLU A 122 -31.05 -20.20 14.97
N ILE A 123 -31.33 -21.13 14.07
CA ILE A 123 -30.56 -22.35 13.88
C ILE A 123 -30.35 -22.55 12.40
N THR A 124 -29.08 -22.49 11.99
CA THR A 124 -28.64 -22.71 10.61
C THR A 124 -27.94 -24.06 10.54
N VAL A 125 -28.38 -24.91 9.61
CA VAL A 125 -27.69 -26.17 9.30
C VAL A 125 -27.02 -26.04 7.95
N SER A 126 -25.75 -26.43 7.91
CA SER A 126 -24.88 -26.26 6.75
C SER A 126 -24.09 -27.53 6.47
N VAL A 127 -23.96 -27.85 5.18
CA VAL A 127 -23.19 -28.99 4.67
C VAL A 127 -22.26 -28.46 3.56
N PRO A 128 -20.96 -28.81 3.57
CA PRO A 128 -20.02 -28.26 2.61
C PRO A 128 -20.30 -28.84 1.22
N LEU A 129 -20.10 -28.06 0.17
CA LEU A 129 -20.24 -28.60 -1.18
C LEU A 129 -18.99 -29.43 -1.56
N PRO A 130 -19.14 -30.48 -2.37
CA PRO A 130 -18.01 -31.23 -2.91
C PRO A 130 -17.03 -30.31 -3.66
N ARG A 131 -15.72 -30.50 -3.51
CA ARG A 131 -14.71 -29.61 -4.13
C ARG A 131 -14.84 -29.54 -5.65
N ASN A 132 -15.18 -30.66 -6.30
CA ASN A 132 -15.38 -30.71 -7.75
C ASN A 132 -16.61 -29.92 -8.24
N MET A 133 -17.51 -29.54 -7.34
CA MET A 133 -18.70 -28.74 -7.64
C MET A 133 -18.55 -27.27 -7.24
N ALA A 134 -17.42 -26.89 -6.62
CA ALA A 134 -17.25 -25.54 -6.07
C ALA A 134 -17.31 -24.42 -7.13
N LYS A 135 -16.85 -24.67 -8.37
CA LYS A 135 -16.88 -23.66 -9.45
C LYS A 135 -18.28 -23.44 -10.04
N HIS A 136 -19.09 -24.49 -10.10
CA HIS A 136 -20.40 -24.47 -10.74
C HIS A 136 -21.44 -25.27 -9.93
N PRO A 137 -21.74 -24.86 -8.69
CA PRO A 137 -22.70 -25.58 -7.87
C PRO A 137 -24.13 -25.39 -8.44
N PRO A 138 -24.98 -26.44 -8.41
CA PRO A 138 -26.35 -26.32 -8.90
C PRO A 138 -27.18 -25.45 -7.94
N ILE A 139 -28.09 -24.64 -8.48
CA ILE A 139 -28.89 -23.67 -7.72
C ILE A 139 -30.03 -24.42 -7.02
N PRO A 140 -30.23 -24.25 -5.69
CA PRO A 140 -31.30 -24.93 -4.98
C PRO A 140 -32.70 -24.53 -5.48
N ASP A 141 -33.62 -25.50 -5.58
CA ASP A 141 -35.03 -25.22 -5.93
C ASP A 141 -35.78 -24.58 -4.76
N ASP A 142 -35.55 -25.05 -3.53
CA ASP A 142 -36.13 -24.49 -2.31
C ASP A 142 -35.46 -23.12 -2.01
N PRO A 143 -36.21 -22.01 -1.99
CA PRO A 143 -35.65 -20.68 -1.72
C PRO A 143 -35.16 -20.51 -0.26
N ASN A 144 -35.40 -21.47 0.63
CA ASN A 144 -34.86 -21.51 1.99
C ASN A 144 -33.51 -22.24 2.09
N VAL A 145 -33.03 -22.82 0.99
CA VAL A 145 -31.67 -23.36 0.88
C VAL A 145 -30.84 -22.36 0.09
N VAL A 146 -29.77 -21.87 0.71
CA VAL A 146 -28.84 -20.90 0.12
C VAL A 146 -27.46 -21.53 -0.01
N ILE A 147 -26.68 -21.04 -0.97
CA ILE A 147 -25.26 -21.36 -1.07
C ILE A 147 -24.50 -20.13 -0.58
N ASP A 148 -23.55 -20.33 0.33
CA ASP A 148 -22.67 -19.27 0.82
C ASP A 148 -21.21 -19.66 0.64
N LEU A 149 -20.37 -18.67 0.33
CA LEU A 149 -18.93 -18.77 0.47
C LEU A 149 -18.54 -18.47 1.91
N VAL A 150 -18.06 -19.50 2.61
CA VAL A 150 -17.41 -19.32 3.90
C VAL A 150 -15.93 -19.03 3.62
N PRO A 151 -15.43 -17.84 3.99
CA PRO A 151 -14.03 -17.51 3.78
C PRO A 151 -13.14 -18.36 4.67
N GLU A 152 -11.84 -18.33 4.38
CA GLU A 152 -10.85 -18.94 5.26
C GLU A 152 -11.00 -18.41 6.69
N THR A 153 -11.12 -19.32 7.65
CA THR A 153 -11.54 -18.99 9.02
C THR A 153 -10.77 -19.81 10.03
N VAL A 154 -10.31 -19.15 11.09
CA VAL A 154 -9.70 -19.78 12.27
C VAL A 154 -10.78 -19.96 13.34
N VAL A 155 -10.84 -21.16 13.91
CA VAL A 155 -11.80 -21.52 14.96
C VAL A 155 -11.11 -22.27 16.10
N TYR A 156 -11.59 -22.04 17.31
CA TYR A 156 -11.31 -22.89 18.47
C TYR A 156 -12.23 -24.11 18.42
N VAL A 157 -11.70 -25.30 18.69
CA VAL A 157 -12.42 -26.57 18.51
C VAL A 157 -12.31 -27.44 19.75
N LYS A 158 -13.45 -27.78 20.34
CA LYS A 158 -13.54 -28.70 21.48
C LYS A 158 -14.31 -29.96 21.11
N LYS A 159 -13.69 -31.12 21.31
CA LYS A 159 -14.30 -32.43 21.05
C LYS A 159 -15.19 -32.84 22.23
N PHE A 160 -16.37 -33.39 21.93
CA PHE A 160 -17.25 -33.94 22.97
C PHE A 160 -18.01 -35.18 22.47
N GLN A 161 -18.49 -35.99 23.42
CA GLN A 161 -19.24 -37.21 23.12
C GLN A 161 -20.75 -37.00 23.34
N GLY A 162 -21.57 -37.55 22.45
CA GLY A 162 -23.03 -37.51 22.56
C GLY A 162 -23.71 -38.07 21.30
N HIS A 163 -24.82 -38.79 21.46
CA HIS A 163 -25.56 -39.37 20.32
C HIS A 163 -26.38 -38.30 19.58
N SER A 164 -26.33 -38.26 18.24
CA SER A 164 -26.95 -37.25 17.36
C SER A 164 -28.34 -36.73 17.80
N PRO A 165 -29.34 -37.57 18.17
CA PRO A 165 -30.68 -37.08 18.57
C PRO A 165 -30.70 -36.33 19.92
N ARG A 166 -29.67 -36.50 20.76
CA ARG A 166 -29.53 -35.89 22.10
C ARG A 166 -28.45 -34.81 22.15
N VAL A 167 -27.82 -34.50 21.02
CA VAL A 167 -26.72 -33.52 20.95
C VAL A 167 -27.20 -32.14 21.38
N GLY A 168 -28.46 -31.75 21.15
CA GLY A 168 -28.94 -30.39 21.43
C GLY A 168 -28.59 -29.84 22.82
N PHE A 169 -29.09 -30.46 23.89
CA PHE A 169 -28.83 -29.98 25.26
C PHE A 169 -27.35 -30.11 25.68
N ILE A 170 -26.68 -31.16 25.21
CA ILE A 170 -25.27 -31.39 25.52
C ILE A 170 -24.42 -30.31 24.84
N ALA A 171 -24.72 -29.98 23.59
CA ALA A 171 -24.01 -28.96 22.82
C ALA A 171 -24.17 -27.57 23.44
N ASP A 172 -25.37 -27.18 23.88
CA ASP A 172 -25.57 -25.91 24.61
C ASP A 172 -24.67 -25.83 25.85
N LYS A 173 -24.65 -26.91 26.65
CA LYS A 173 -23.81 -26.98 27.86
C LYS A 173 -22.32 -26.96 27.53
N GLU A 174 -21.88 -27.71 26.51
CA GLU A 174 -20.49 -27.76 26.11
C GLU A 174 -20.02 -26.42 25.53
N ALA A 175 -20.85 -25.75 24.72
CA ALA A 175 -20.55 -24.42 24.19
C ALA A 175 -20.40 -23.40 25.32
N LYS A 176 -21.33 -23.36 26.28
CA LYS A 176 -21.23 -22.47 27.45
C LYS A 176 -19.96 -22.70 28.28
N ASN A 177 -19.63 -23.97 28.53
CA ASN A 177 -18.39 -24.31 29.22
C ASN A 177 -17.16 -23.92 28.39
N PHE A 178 -17.24 -24.05 27.06
CA PHE A 178 -16.13 -23.75 26.18
C PHE A 178 -15.87 -22.25 26.06
N PHE A 179 -16.91 -21.42 25.91
CA PHE A 179 -16.76 -19.96 26.02
C PHE A 179 -16.05 -19.59 27.31
N LYS A 180 -16.51 -20.11 28.46
CA LYS A 180 -15.84 -19.88 29.73
C LYS A 180 -14.36 -20.30 29.72
N THR A 181 -14.03 -21.47 29.18
CA THR A 181 -12.63 -21.91 29.04
C THR A 181 -11.81 -20.93 28.19
N LEU A 182 -12.36 -20.40 27.10
CA LEU A 182 -11.69 -19.41 26.25
C LEU A 182 -11.48 -18.09 27.01
N SER A 183 -12.50 -17.60 27.75
CA SER A 183 -12.38 -16.38 28.57
C SER A 183 -11.37 -16.56 29.70
N ASP A 184 -11.41 -17.69 30.43
CA ASP A 184 -10.48 -18.01 31.53
C ASP A 184 -9.01 -18.09 31.03
N ASN A 185 -8.81 -18.46 29.76
CA ASN A 185 -7.50 -18.51 29.10
C ASN A 185 -7.11 -17.19 28.40
N ASN A 186 -7.93 -16.14 28.47
CA ASN A 186 -7.74 -14.86 27.77
C ASN A 186 -7.57 -15.03 26.24
N GLU A 187 -8.28 -15.98 25.63
CA GLU A 187 -8.29 -16.11 24.18
C GLU A 187 -9.00 -14.93 23.51
N PRO A 188 -8.51 -14.42 22.38
CA PRO A 188 -9.26 -13.44 21.59
C PRO A 188 -10.42 -14.12 20.83
N PHE A 189 -11.64 -13.67 21.11
CA PHE A 189 -12.86 -14.01 20.37
C PHE A 189 -13.90 -12.89 20.57
N LEU A 190 -14.99 -12.89 19.79
CA LEU A 190 -15.94 -11.77 19.75
C LEU A 190 -16.85 -11.62 20.99
N GLY A 191 -16.99 -12.65 21.83
CA GLY A 191 -17.70 -12.57 23.11
C GLY A 191 -18.46 -13.84 23.54
N ASP A 192 -18.75 -13.94 24.85
CA ASP A 192 -19.28 -15.14 25.53
C ASP A 192 -20.70 -15.58 25.11
N GLY A 193 -21.41 -14.74 24.34
CA GLY A 193 -22.77 -14.97 23.86
C GLY A 193 -22.91 -14.99 22.34
N ASP A 194 -21.78 -15.09 21.63
CA ASP A 194 -21.76 -15.09 20.18
C ASP A 194 -22.10 -16.47 19.59
N TYR A 195 -22.06 -16.59 18.26
CA TYR A 195 -22.31 -17.85 17.56
C TYR A 195 -21.31 -18.93 17.98
N TYR A 196 -21.85 -20.12 18.23
CA TYR A 196 -21.11 -21.36 18.30
C TYR A 196 -21.63 -22.36 17.27
N TYR A 197 -20.81 -23.35 16.99
CA TYR A 197 -21.01 -24.31 15.93
C TYR A 197 -20.97 -25.72 16.48
N VAL A 198 -21.88 -26.57 16.03
CA VAL A 198 -21.88 -27.99 16.37
C VAL A 198 -21.59 -28.77 15.10
N ALA A 199 -20.37 -29.26 14.96
CA ALA A 199 -19.98 -30.12 13.85
C ALA A 199 -20.23 -31.58 14.21
N GLN A 200 -21.03 -32.27 13.40
CA GLN A 200 -21.43 -33.65 13.63
C GLN A 200 -20.89 -34.54 12.51
N TYR A 201 -20.18 -35.59 12.89
CA TYR A 201 -19.57 -36.55 11.97
C TYR A 201 -20.28 -37.90 12.05
N ASP A 202 -20.54 -38.51 10.89
CA ASP A 202 -21.10 -39.87 10.80
C ASP A 202 -19.99 -40.92 11.00
N SER A 203 -20.16 -41.79 12.01
CA SER A 203 -19.22 -42.88 12.30
C SER A 203 -19.51 -44.12 11.45
N LYS A 204 -18.52 -44.62 10.69
CA LYS A 204 -18.59 -45.93 10.00
C LYS A 204 -18.11 -47.13 10.84
N SER A 205 -17.66 -46.94 12.08
CA SER A 205 -17.02 -48.00 12.88
C SER A 205 -17.57 -48.09 14.32
N ALA A 206 -18.47 -49.03 14.58
CA ALA A 206 -18.31 -50.03 15.64
C ALA A 206 -19.53 -50.96 15.69
N SER A 207 -19.26 -52.26 15.66
CA SER A 207 -20.12 -53.38 16.04
C SER A 207 -20.58 -53.35 17.53
N SER A 208 -20.52 -52.18 18.18
CA SER A 208 -20.97 -51.90 19.54
C SER A 208 -21.41 -50.44 19.68
N GLY A 209 -22.53 -50.08 19.03
CA GLY A 209 -23.21 -48.78 19.16
C GLY A 209 -22.60 -47.61 18.36
N PRO A 210 -23.41 -46.67 17.83
CA PRO A 210 -22.91 -45.53 17.05
C PRO A 210 -22.27 -44.50 17.99
N LYS A 211 -20.94 -44.50 18.10
CA LYS A 211 -20.20 -43.37 18.71
C LYS A 211 -20.15 -42.24 17.68
N THR A 212 -21.10 -41.31 17.74
CA THR A 212 -21.02 -40.06 16.97
C THR A 212 -19.95 -39.16 17.60
N TYR A 213 -18.99 -38.74 16.78
CA TYR A 213 -17.97 -37.76 17.13
C TYR A 213 -18.56 -36.38 16.85
N ASN A 214 -18.58 -35.51 17.85
CA ASN A 214 -19.05 -34.15 17.69
C ASN A 214 -17.99 -33.17 18.19
N GLU A 215 -18.01 -31.98 17.60
CA GLU A 215 -17.15 -30.88 17.97
C GLU A 215 -17.99 -29.62 18.21
N ILE A 216 -17.58 -28.82 19.18
CA ILE A 216 -18.01 -27.44 19.30
C ILE A 216 -16.93 -26.56 18.68
N TRP A 217 -17.32 -25.69 17.75
CA TRP A 217 -16.44 -24.63 17.26
C TRP A 217 -16.87 -23.27 17.77
N VAL A 218 -15.89 -22.40 18.03
CA VAL A 218 -16.07 -20.98 18.33
C VAL A 218 -15.21 -20.20 17.35
N PHE A 219 -15.79 -19.19 16.71
CA PHE A 219 -15.08 -18.32 15.78
C PHE A 219 -13.95 -17.55 16.49
N ALA A 220 -12.75 -17.60 15.93
CA ALA A 220 -11.59 -16.88 16.45
C ALA A 220 -11.25 -15.67 15.57
N LEU A 221 -10.88 -15.94 14.30
CA LEU A 221 -10.29 -14.95 13.41
C LEU A 221 -10.60 -15.28 11.95
N ASN A 222 -10.68 -14.25 11.11
CA ASN A 222 -10.63 -14.37 9.65
C ASN A 222 -9.74 -13.25 9.08
N GLU A 223 -9.47 -13.27 7.78
CA GLU A 223 -8.62 -12.26 7.13
C GLU A 223 -9.10 -10.83 7.42
N ARG A 224 -10.39 -10.55 7.26
CA ARG A 224 -10.94 -9.21 7.51
C ARG A 224 -10.58 -8.69 8.91
N LEU A 225 -10.82 -9.48 9.96
CA LEU A 225 -10.48 -9.09 11.34
C LEU A 225 -8.96 -9.00 11.53
N PHE A 226 -8.19 -9.93 10.96
CA PHE A 226 -6.73 -9.85 10.96
C PHE A 226 -6.24 -8.53 10.35
N ARG A 227 -6.79 -8.11 9.21
CA ARG A 227 -6.43 -6.87 8.51
C ARG A 227 -6.80 -5.62 9.30
N VAL A 228 -7.90 -5.65 10.05
CA VAL A 228 -8.23 -4.58 11.03
C VAL A 228 -7.12 -4.45 12.06
N HIS A 229 -6.66 -5.56 12.63
CA HIS A 229 -5.59 -5.53 13.62
C HIS A 229 -4.21 -5.20 13.02
N GLU A 230 -3.90 -5.67 11.81
CA GLU A 230 -2.66 -5.38 11.08
C GLU A 230 -2.55 -3.89 10.70
N PHE A 231 -3.64 -3.30 10.21
CA PHE A 231 -3.70 -1.88 9.86
C PHE A 231 -3.34 -0.99 11.06
N ASN A 232 -3.78 -1.40 12.25
CA ASN A 232 -3.63 -0.67 13.49
C ASN A 232 -2.40 -1.06 14.33
N ASP A 233 -1.44 -1.79 13.73
CA ASP A 233 -0.16 -2.21 14.35
C ASP A 233 -0.32 -3.10 15.60
N HIS A 234 -1.40 -3.88 15.68
CA HIS A 234 -1.66 -4.77 16.81
C HIS A 234 -2.15 -6.16 16.37
N ALA A 235 -1.67 -6.64 15.22
CA ALA A 235 -2.00 -7.94 14.63
C ALA A 235 -1.92 -9.12 15.62
N GLU A 236 -0.89 -9.13 16.47
CA GLU A 236 -0.66 -10.19 17.46
C GLU A 236 -1.79 -10.32 18.49
N GLN A 237 -2.50 -9.22 18.80
CA GLN A 237 -3.64 -9.24 19.72
C GLN A 237 -4.84 -10.02 19.14
N ALA A 238 -4.88 -10.20 17.82
CA ALA A 238 -5.92 -10.95 17.14
C ALA A 238 -5.67 -12.47 17.18
N PHE A 239 -4.44 -12.89 17.46
CA PHE A 239 -4.03 -14.28 17.35
C PHE A 239 -4.40 -15.08 18.60
N PRO A 240 -4.91 -16.32 18.43
CA PRO A 240 -5.00 -17.30 19.51
C PRO A 240 -3.72 -17.32 20.34
N THR A 241 -3.81 -17.42 21.66
CA THR A 241 -2.66 -17.18 22.56
C THR A 241 -1.48 -18.11 22.27
N CYS A 242 -1.77 -19.34 21.83
CA CYS A 242 -0.77 -20.33 21.44
C CYS A 242 0.05 -19.95 20.19
N LEU A 243 -0.35 -18.91 19.44
CA LEU A 243 0.26 -18.42 18.20
C LEU A 243 0.84 -17.00 18.33
N GLN A 244 0.74 -16.36 19.50
CA GLN A 244 1.23 -14.98 19.71
C GLN A 244 2.75 -14.84 19.68
N LYS A 245 3.52 -15.93 19.76
CA LYS A 245 4.99 -15.92 19.72
C LYS A 245 5.50 -16.17 18.32
N ASP A 246 5.68 -15.10 17.54
CA ASP A 246 6.29 -15.07 16.19
C ASP A 246 5.91 -16.25 15.29
N ASP A 247 4.60 -16.47 15.15
CA ASP A 247 4.05 -17.46 14.22
C ASP A 247 3.50 -16.77 12.96
N ASP A 248 4.25 -16.87 11.87
CA ASP A 248 3.89 -16.26 10.59
C ASP A 248 2.73 -16.99 9.86
N ARG A 249 2.27 -18.14 10.36
CA ARG A 249 1.21 -18.93 9.68
C ARG A 249 -0.09 -18.15 9.53
N LEU A 250 -0.42 -17.24 10.45
CA LEU A 250 -1.64 -16.42 10.40
C LEU A 250 -1.48 -15.10 9.62
N ARG A 251 -0.30 -14.81 9.08
CA ARG A 251 -0.06 -13.56 8.33
C ARG A 251 -0.35 -13.66 6.83
N SER A 252 -0.47 -14.86 6.29
CA SER A 252 -0.86 -15.11 4.89
C SER A 252 -2.25 -15.72 4.86
N TRP A 253 -3.16 -15.23 4.02
CA TRP A 253 -4.54 -15.72 3.88
C TRP A 253 -4.82 -16.13 2.44
N HIS A 254 -5.55 -17.22 2.22
CA HIS A 254 -5.89 -17.69 0.87
C HIS A 254 -7.36 -17.44 0.53
N MET A 255 -7.58 -16.51 -0.40
CA MET A 255 -8.89 -16.22 -0.96
C MET A 255 -9.18 -17.10 -2.18
N LEU A 256 -10.47 -17.38 -2.43
CA LEU A 256 -10.86 -17.86 -3.76
C LEU A 256 -10.68 -16.73 -4.76
N ASP A 257 -10.15 -17.06 -5.94
CA ASP A 257 -10.11 -16.12 -7.06
C ASP A 257 -11.51 -15.58 -7.34
N GLN A 258 -11.65 -14.26 -7.46
CA GLN A 258 -12.96 -13.62 -7.69
C GLN A 258 -13.66 -14.16 -8.95
N ALA A 259 -12.89 -14.60 -9.95
CA ALA A 259 -13.40 -15.21 -11.18
C ALA A 259 -13.95 -16.64 -10.99
N ASP A 260 -13.54 -17.33 -9.93
CA ASP A 260 -13.98 -18.68 -9.59
C ASP A 260 -15.19 -18.69 -8.63
N ILE A 261 -15.63 -17.52 -8.13
CA ILE A 261 -16.79 -17.39 -7.24
C ILE A 261 -18.10 -17.51 -8.07
N PRO A 262 -18.99 -18.47 -7.77
CA PRO A 262 -20.20 -18.70 -8.57
C PRO A 262 -21.33 -17.72 -8.20
N VAL A 263 -21.22 -16.47 -8.69
CA VAL A 263 -22.15 -15.36 -8.39
C VAL A 263 -23.63 -15.75 -8.51
N GLN A 264 -24.02 -16.50 -9.55
CA GLN A 264 -25.41 -16.89 -9.77
C GLN A 264 -25.93 -17.88 -8.72
N ALA A 265 -25.06 -18.74 -8.18
CA ALA A 265 -25.44 -19.71 -7.16
C ALA A 265 -25.56 -19.08 -5.76
N LEU A 266 -24.83 -17.98 -5.52
CA LEU A 266 -24.90 -17.18 -4.30
C LEU A 266 -26.08 -16.20 -4.31
N ALA A 267 -26.71 -15.99 -5.47
CA ALA A 267 -27.86 -15.12 -5.61
C ALA A 267 -29.07 -15.68 -4.83
N ARG A 268 -29.65 -14.84 -3.96
CA ARG A 268 -30.84 -15.21 -3.20
C ARG A 268 -32.09 -15.14 -4.08
N LYS A 269 -33.03 -16.07 -3.87
CA LYS A 269 -34.40 -16.03 -4.44
C LYS A 269 -35.39 -15.26 -3.56
N GLN A 270 -35.06 -15.06 -2.29
CA GLN A 270 -35.84 -14.31 -1.31
C GLN A 270 -34.94 -13.73 -0.23
N CYS A 271 -35.36 -12.64 0.41
CA CYS A 271 -34.61 -12.06 1.53
C CYS A 271 -34.72 -12.94 2.78
N SER A 272 -33.63 -13.02 3.56
CA SER A 272 -33.68 -13.63 4.89
C SER A 272 -34.64 -12.83 5.78
N GLN A 273 -35.24 -13.50 6.76
CA GLN A 273 -36.06 -12.86 7.80
C GLN A 273 -35.50 -13.11 9.20
N THR A 274 -34.34 -13.75 9.30
CA THR A 274 -33.80 -14.24 10.58
C THR A 274 -32.64 -13.40 11.11
N PHE A 275 -32.22 -12.38 10.37
CA PHE A 275 -30.94 -11.68 10.58
C PHE A 275 -30.93 -10.64 11.68
N CYS A 276 -32.10 -10.18 12.08
CA CYS A 276 -32.30 -9.06 12.98
C CYS A 276 -33.11 -9.47 14.21
N LYS A 277 -32.46 -10.21 15.11
CA LYS A 277 -33.05 -10.68 16.38
C LYS A 277 -32.33 -10.05 17.59
N PRO A 278 -33.03 -9.85 18.72
CA PRO A 278 -32.42 -9.45 19.98
C PRO A 278 -31.15 -10.27 20.29
N PRO A 279 -30.11 -9.65 20.88
CA PRO A 279 -30.07 -8.31 21.49
C PRO A 279 -29.82 -7.14 20.51
N LYS A 280 -29.75 -7.40 19.19
CA LYS A 280 -29.55 -6.34 18.20
C LYS A 280 -30.75 -5.39 18.17
N LEU A 281 -30.48 -4.10 18.17
CA LEU A 281 -31.49 -3.07 17.94
C LEU A 281 -31.59 -2.84 16.44
N CYS A 282 -32.51 -3.51 15.80
CA CYS A 282 -32.68 -3.45 14.36
C CYS A 282 -33.60 -2.32 13.95
N PRO A 283 -33.22 -1.50 12.94
CA PRO A 283 -34.16 -0.55 12.37
C PRO A 283 -35.37 -1.28 11.79
N GLU A 284 -36.58 -0.74 11.99
CA GLU A 284 -37.83 -1.28 11.48
C GLU A 284 -38.35 -0.46 10.28
N PRO A 285 -37.94 -0.80 9.04
CA PRO A 285 -38.40 -0.06 7.87
C PRO A 285 -39.84 -0.40 7.50
N GLU A 286 -40.57 0.59 6.99
CA GLU A 286 -41.73 0.33 6.14
C GLU A 286 -41.23 -0.26 4.81
N VAL A 287 -41.53 -1.53 4.55
CA VAL A 287 -41.13 -2.24 3.31
C VAL A 287 -42.29 -2.25 2.32
N LYS A 288 -42.02 -1.87 1.06
CA LYS A 288 -42.98 -1.88 -0.05
C LYS A 288 -42.38 -2.60 -1.26
N GLU A 289 -43.22 -3.29 -2.02
CA GLU A 289 -42.84 -3.81 -3.33
C GLU A 289 -42.56 -2.66 -4.31
N VAL A 290 -41.60 -2.85 -5.20
CA VAL A 290 -41.30 -1.86 -6.25
C VAL A 290 -42.22 -2.12 -7.44
N LYS A 291 -43.19 -1.21 -7.64
CA LYS A 291 -44.18 -1.34 -8.73
C LYS A 291 -43.51 -1.58 -10.09
N GLY A 292 -43.83 -2.69 -10.73
CA GLY A 292 -43.31 -3.08 -12.05
C GLY A 292 -42.14 -4.07 -12.00
N ILE A 293 -41.51 -4.26 -10.84
CA ILE A 293 -40.43 -5.23 -10.63
C ILE A 293 -41.01 -6.46 -9.92
N ASP A 294 -40.90 -7.62 -10.55
CA ASP A 294 -41.36 -8.93 -10.04
C ASP A 294 -40.32 -9.67 -9.17
N ASP A 295 -39.08 -9.19 -9.17
CA ASP A 295 -38.00 -9.67 -8.30
C ASP A 295 -38.26 -9.26 -6.84
N LYS A 296 -38.74 -10.22 -6.03
CA LYS A 296 -39.04 -10.05 -4.61
C LYS A 296 -37.82 -9.74 -3.73
N THR A 297 -36.61 -9.89 -4.26
CA THR A 297 -35.39 -9.46 -3.57
C THR A 297 -35.17 -7.96 -3.67
N ILE A 298 -35.88 -7.28 -4.57
CA ILE A 298 -35.84 -5.83 -4.77
C ILE A 298 -37.03 -5.20 -4.04
N THR A 299 -36.74 -4.32 -3.07
CA THR A 299 -37.77 -3.67 -2.24
C THR A 299 -37.51 -2.17 -2.10
N LEU A 300 -38.57 -1.40 -1.88
CA LEU A 300 -38.48 -0.01 -1.44
C LEU A 300 -38.63 0.02 0.08
N LYS A 301 -37.62 0.51 0.79
CA LYS A 301 -37.62 0.63 2.25
C LYS A 301 -37.62 2.09 2.67
N LYS A 302 -38.39 2.40 3.71
CA LYS A 302 -38.39 3.70 4.37
C LYS A 302 -38.06 3.51 5.84
N PHE A 303 -36.98 4.12 6.30
CA PHE A 303 -36.57 4.07 7.70
C PHE A 303 -37.03 5.32 8.44
N THR A 304 -37.51 5.12 9.68
CA THR A 304 -37.96 6.21 10.57
C THR A 304 -37.27 6.20 11.93
N ASP A 305 -36.61 5.09 12.28
CA ASP A 305 -35.99 4.82 13.58
C ASP A 305 -34.48 4.54 13.47
N LEU A 306 -33.86 4.91 12.34
CA LEU A 306 -32.46 4.64 12.06
C LEU A 306 -31.54 5.60 12.83
N GLN A 307 -30.72 5.04 13.72
CA GLN A 307 -29.59 5.72 14.34
C GLN A 307 -28.29 5.20 13.73
N TYR A 308 -27.37 6.07 13.33
CA TYR A 308 -26.07 5.65 12.83
C TYR A 308 -24.91 6.55 13.28
N THR A 309 -23.76 5.92 13.44
CA THR A 309 -22.46 6.58 13.59
C THR A 309 -21.64 6.28 12.35
N SER A 310 -21.03 7.31 11.76
CA SER A 310 -20.26 7.21 10.53
C SER A 310 -18.84 7.73 10.68
N VAL A 311 -17.92 7.21 9.88
CA VAL A 311 -16.58 7.74 9.69
C VAL A 311 -16.27 7.74 8.19
N ASN A 312 -15.48 8.71 7.72
CA ASN A 312 -15.04 8.77 6.33
C ASN A 312 -13.54 8.47 6.25
N PRO A 313 -13.14 7.23 5.94
CA PRO A 313 -11.75 6.90 5.74
C PRO A 313 -11.16 7.64 4.53
N TYR A 314 -9.93 8.12 4.65
CA TYR A 314 -9.19 8.76 3.57
C TYR A 314 -8.50 7.71 2.70
N THR A 315 -9.26 7.08 1.79
CA THR A 315 -8.73 6.06 0.87
C THR A 315 -9.57 6.00 -0.40
N CYS A 316 -8.93 5.56 -1.50
CA CYS A 316 -9.61 5.26 -2.75
C CYS A 316 -10.11 3.81 -2.82
N HIS A 317 -9.81 2.97 -1.83
CA HIS A 317 -9.99 1.52 -1.91
C HIS A 317 -11.08 1.00 -0.96
N TYR A 318 -11.98 0.16 -1.47
CA TYR A 318 -13.13 -0.38 -0.75
C TYR A 318 -12.73 -1.26 0.45
N ASP A 319 -11.73 -2.13 0.26
CA ASP A 319 -11.19 -2.98 1.31
C ASP A 319 -10.50 -2.17 2.41
N THR A 320 -9.66 -1.19 2.03
CA THR A 320 -9.01 -0.28 3.00
C THR A 320 -10.06 0.51 3.78
N ALA A 321 -11.14 0.98 3.13
CA ALA A 321 -12.19 1.74 3.81
C ALA A 321 -12.85 0.94 4.94
N ILE A 322 -13.19 -0.33 4.69
CA ILE A 322 -13.75 -1.24 5.70
C ILE A 322 -12.81 -1.35 6.90
N ILE A 323 -11.52 -1.56 6.63
CA ILE A 323 -10.48 -1.76 7.64
C ILE A 323 -10.28 -0.49 8.48
N ALA A 324 -10.02 0.63 7.80
CA ALA A 324 -9.71 1.92 8.42
C ALA A 324 -10.91 2.52 9.19
N GLY A 325 -12.14 2.20 8.78
CA GLY A 325 -13.34 2.66 9.47
C GLY A 325 -13.72 1.85 10.72
N THR A 326 -13.26 0.60 10.84
CA THR A 326 -13.75 -0.32 11.88
C THR A 326 -13.35 0.11 13.30
N GLU A 327 -12.07 0.41 13.54
CA GLU A 327 -11.59 0.75 14.89
C GLU A 327 -12.13 2.09 15.41
N PRO A 328 -12.11 3.21 14.64
CA PRO A 328 -12.69 4.47 15.11
C PRO A 328 -14.16 4.34 15.53
N LEU A 329 -14.95 3.56 14.78
CA LEU A 329 -16.34 3.27 15.11
C LEU A 329 -16.45 2.44 16.40
N ALA A 330 -15.63 1.39 16.54
CA ALA A 330 -15.62 0.55 17.74
C ALA A 330 -15.25 1.35 19.00
N GLN A 331 -14.21 2.18 18.93
CA GLN A 331 -13.79 3.06 20.04
C GLN A 331 -14.90 4.05 20.42
N HIS A 332 -15.57 4.66 19.44
CA HIS A 332 -16.67 5.57 19.72
C HIS A 332 -17.85 4.87 20.39
N LEU A 333 -18.25 3.68 19.92
CA LEU A 333 -19.32 2.88 20.53
C LEU A 333 -18.97 2.54 22.00
N GLN A 334 -17.72 2.15 22.26
CA GLN A 334 -17.24 1.90 23.62
C GLN A 334 -17.32 3.16 24.51
N ASN A 335 -16.85 4.30 24.00
CA ASN A 335 -16.84 5.57 24.74
C ASN A 335 -18.24 6.11 25.03
N THR A 336 -19.20 5.82 24.16
CA THR A 336 -20.61 6.21 24.31
C THR A 336 -21.43 5.17 25.09
N GLY A 337 -20.82 4.05 25.48
CA GLY A 337 -21.48 2.98 26.23
C GLY A 337 -22.49 2.17 25.40
N VAL A 338 -22.42 2.23 24.06
CA VAL A 338 -23.25 1.41 23.18
C VAL A 338 -22.59 0.04 23.03
N PRO A 339 -23.18 -1.04 23.55
CA PRO A 339 -22.57 -2.36 23.44
C PRO A 339 -22.59 -2.85 21.99
N PRO A 340 -21.53 -3.52 21.49
CA PRO A 340 -21.49 -4.06 20.13
C PRO A 340 -22.67 -4.98 19.77
N SER A 341 -23.25 -5.64 20.78
CA SER A 341 -24.43 -6.50 20.63
C SER A 341 -25.70 -5.77 20.20
N GLU A 342 -25.79 -4.47 20.44
CA GLU A 342 -26.91 -3.62 20.00
C GLU A 342 -26.77 -3.14 18.55
N VAL A 343 -25.55 -3.17 17.99
CA VAL A 343 -25.30 -2.80 16.59
C VAL A 343 -25.92 -3.84 15.67
N ALA A 344 -26.84 -3.40 14.81
CA ALA A 344 -27.54 -4.28 13.89
C ALA A 344 -26.86 -4.39 12.53
N ILE A 345 -26.29 -3.27 12.04
CA ILE A 345 -25.84 -3.14 10.66
C ILE A 345 -24.47 -2.48 10.64
N LEU A 346 -23.58 -3.01 9.81
CA LEU A 346 -22.46 -2.26 9.28
C LEU A 346 -22.76 -1.90 7.82
N CYS A 347 -22.65 -0.63 7.45
CA CYS A 347 -22.84 -0.16 6.09
C CYS A 347 -21.55 0.44 5.54
N ILE A 348 -21.26 0.20 4.26
CA ILE A 348 -20.24 0.93 3.51
C ILE A 348 -20.91 1.64 2.34
N GLY A 349 -20.93 2.97 2.39
CA GLY A 349 -21.32 3.84 1.29
C GLY A 349 -20.13 4.11 0.39
N SER A 350 -20.28 3.85 -0.90
CA SER A 350 -19.32 4.21 -1.95
C SER A 350 -19.91 5.33 -2.78
N VAL A 351 -19.19 6.42 -2.95
CA VAL A 351 -19.67 7.63 -3.63
C VAL A 351 -18.71 8.01 -4.75
N GLU A 352 -19.23 8.24 -5.95
CA GLU A 352 -18.45 8.75 -7.09
C GLU A 352 -18.13 10.23 -6.86
N ILE A 353 -16.88 10.60 -7.13
CA ILE A 353 -16.40 11.98 -7.01
C ILE A 353 -16.90 12.80 -8.20
N ARG A 354 -17.21 14.06 -7.93
CA ARG A 354 -17.55 15.06 -8.94
C ARG A 354 -16.30 15.82 -9.35
N ASP A 355 -15.78 15.51 -10.53
CA ASP A 355 -14.59 16.15 -11.12
C ASP A 355 -14.65 17.69 -11.05
N GLU A 356 -15.83 18.27 -11.26
CA GLU A 356 -16.02 19.72 -11.25
C GLU A 356 -15.83 20.38 -9.88
N LEU A 357 -15.88 19.61 -8.79
CA LEU A 357 -15.71 20.10 -7.42
C LEU A 357 -14.34 19.78 -6.84
N ASP A 358 -13.89 18.55 -7.05
CA ASP A 358 -12.72 17.97 -6.40
C ASP A 358 -11.51 17.82 -7.34
N GLY A 359 -11.70 18.03 -8.65
CA GLY A 359 -10.69 17.82 -9.67
C GLY A 359 -10.63 16.37 -10.16
N LYS A 360 -9.88 16.16 -11.25
CA LYS A 360 -9.71 14.83 -11.88
C LYS A 360 -8.55 14.02 -11.28
N ASP A 361 -7.71 14.69 -10.51
CA ASP A 361 -6.51 14.10 -9.93
C ASP A 361 -6.86 13.40 -8.61
N GLY A 362 -6.41 12.15 -8.46
CA GLY A 362 -6.59 11.35 -7.25
C GLY A 362 -7.78 10.38 -7.33
N CYS A 363 -8.41 10.13 -6.19
CA CYS A 363 -9.51 9.19 -6.06
C CYS A 363 -10.67 9.57 -6.98
N GLN A 364 -11.26 8.56 -7.61
CA GLN A 364 -12.54 8.69 -8.33
C GLN A 364 -13.73 8.36 -7.42
N LYS A 365 -13.48 7.74 -6.26
CA LYS A 365 -14.47 7.40 -5.27
C LYS A 365 -13.97 7.70 -3.86
N PHE A 366 -14.90 8.06 -2.98
CA PHE A 366 -14.65 8.06 -1.54
C PHE A 366 -15.67 7.19 -0.82
N TYR A 367 -15.34 6.81 0.41
CA TYR A 367 -16.13 5.87 1.20
C TYR A 367 -16.60 6.48 2.50
N ARG A 368 -17.74 5.98 2.95
CA ARG A 368 -18.32 6.27 4.26
C ARG A 368 -18.62 4.93 4.92
N VAL A 369 -18.15 4.74 6.13
CA VAL A 369 -18.39 3.50 6.89
C VAL A 369 -19.28 3.85 8.07
N TYR A 370 -20.36 3.08 8.24
CA TYR A 370 -21.39 3.35 9.24
C TYR A 370 -21.65 2.11 10.08
N VAL A 371 -21.86 2.29 11.37
CA VAL A 371 -22.60 1.34 12.20
C VAL A 371 -23.99 1.90 12.43
N ALA A 372 -25.01 1.06 12.31
CA ALA A 372 -26.39 1.48 12.50
C ALA A 372 -27.16 0.54 13.43
N ARG A 373 -28.11 1.14 14.15
CA ARG A 373 -29.07 0.48 15.05
C ARG A 373 -30.43 1.18 14.98
N GLY A 374 -31.47 0.49 15.41
CA GLY A 374 -32.83 1.02 15.55
C GLY A 374 -32.99 1.83 16.84
N GLY A 375 -34.13 2.47 17.00
CA GLY A 375 -34.47 3.23 18.20
C GLY A 375 -34.13 4.73 18.14
N ALA A 376 -34.07 5.33 16.95
CA ALA A 376 -33.92 6.77 16.82
C ALA A 376 -34.99 7.54 17.61
N SER A 377 -34.55 8.57 18.32
CA SER A 377 -35.33 9.45 19.18
C SER A 377 -36.11 10.54 18.43
N GLY A 378 -35.78 10.75 17.15
CA GLY A 378 -36.25 11.86 16.32
C GLY A 378 -35.37 13.12 16.43
N ASN A 379 -34.35 13.11 17.28
CA ASN A 379 -33.38 14.20 17.43
C ASN A 379 -32.11 13.90 16.63
N LYS A 380 -31.85 14.69 15.58
CA LYS A 380 -30.71 14.48 14.68
C LYS A 380 -29.36 14.43 15.38
N ASP A 381 -29.14 15.28 16.38
CA ASP A 381 -27.84 15.36 17.06
C ASP A 381 -27.57 14.13 17.94
N GLN A 382 -28.63 13.41 18.34
CA GLN A 382 -28.55 12.16 19.11
C GLN A 382 -28.54 10.93 18.18
N ASP A 383 -29.24 11.01 17.05
CA ASP A 383 -29.49 9.88 16.17
C ASP A 383 -28.46 9.75 15.02
N PHE A 384 -27.73 10.82 14.69
CA PHE A 384 -26.74 10.83 13.62
C PHE A 384 -25.43 11.42 14.12
N HIS A 385 -24.39 10.59 14.14
CA HIS A 385 -23.06 11.02 14.54
C HIS A 385 -22.05 10.80 13.42
N GLU A 386 -21.28 11.82 13.09
CA GLU A 386 -20.14 11.71 12.18
C GLU A 386 -18.86 11.91 12.96
N LEU A 387 -18.01 10.88 12.92
CA LEU A 387 -16.67 10.92 13.46
C LEU A 387 -15.76 11.59 12.45
N PHE A 388 -15.15 12.67 12.90
CA PHE A 388 -14.01 13.26 12.24
C PHE A 388 -12.77 12.55 12.78
N LEU A 389 -11.94 12.03 11.88
CA LEU A 389 -10.63 11.52 12.27
C LEU A 389 -9.83 12.71 12.80
N ASP A 390 -9.44 12.66 14.08
CA ASP A 390 -8.90 13.80 14.84
C ASP A 390 -7.80 14.54 14.07
N ASN A 391 -7.88 15.88 14.07
CA ASN A 391 -6.90 16.79 13.48
C ASN A 391 -6.61 16.59 11.97
N ALA A 392 -7.41 15.82 11.23
CA ALA A 392 -7.23 15.66 9.78
C ALA A 392 -7.14 17.00 9.05
N ASP A 393 -8.07 17.92 9.34
CA ASP A 393 -8.08 19.26 8.75
C ASP A 393 -6.84 20.08 9.14
N ALA A 394 -6.35 19.91 10.38
CA ALA A 394 -5.11 20.54 10.84
C ALA A 394 -3.86 19.99 10.15
N HIS A 395 -3.97 18.88 9.42
CA HIS A 395 -2.89 18.24 8.67
C HIS A 395 -3.09 18.31 7.15
N GLY A 396 -4.03 19.12 6.69
CA GLY A 396 -4.34 19.34 5.28
C GLY A 396 -5.25 18.29 4.66
N LEU A 397 -5.69 17.30 5.45
CA LEU A 397 -6.63 16.27 5.02
C LEU A 397 -8.06 16.74 5.23
N ARG A 398 -8.83 16.78 4.16
CA ARG A 398 -10.22 17.25 4.16
C ARG A 398 -11.13 16.23 3.49
N SER A 399 -12.40 16.24 3.88
CA SER A 399 -13.42 15.50 3.13
C SER A 399 -13.52 16.07 1.71
N PRO A 400 -13.81 15.24 0.68
CA PRO A 400 -14.07 15.73 -0.67
C PRO A 400 -15.27 16.68 -0.66
N LYS A 401 -15.22 17.75 -1.45
CA LYS A 401 -16.33 18.72 -1.60
C LYS A 401 -17.58 18.05 -2.14
N THR A 402 -17.45 16.97 -2.91
CA THR A 402 -18.57 16.13 -3.36
C THR A 402 -19.48 15.71 -2.20
N LYS A 403 -18.93 15.47 -1.00
CA LYS A 403 -19.68 15.10 0.20
C LYS A 403 -20.71 16.17 0.59
N GLU A 404 -20.40 17.45 0.40
CA GLU A 404 -21.30 18.53 0.79
C GLU A 404 -22.51 18.64 -0.13
N VAL A 405 -22.41 18.11 -1.36
CA VAL A 405 -23.42 18.34 -2.40
C VAL A 405 -24.32 17.16 -2.73
N TYR A 406 -23.87 15.92 -2.53
CA TYR A 406 -24.54 14.73 -3.09
C TYR A 406 -25.91 14.39 -2.48
N HIS A 407 -26.27 14.98 -1.33
CA HIS A 407 -27.59 14.85 -0.68
C HIS A 407 -28.32 16.19 -0.41
N LEU A 408 -27.88 17.32 -0.99
CA LEU A 408 -28.35 18.67 -0.63
C LEU A 408 -29.86 18.92 -0.68
N LYS A 409 -30.62 18.14 -1.45
CA LYS A 409 -32.07 18.34 -1.63
C LYS A 409 -32.96 17.45 -0.76
N LYS A 410 -32.41 16.52 0.03
CA LYS A 410 -33.22 15.57 0.83
C LYS A 410 -33.26 15.91 2.32
N ASN A 411 -34.42 15.66 2.94
CA ASN A 411 -34.58 15.71 4.39
C ASN A 411 -33.89 14.48 5.03
N PRO A 412 -32.88 14.67 5.91
CA PRO A 412 -32.17 13.56 6.55
C PRO A 412 -33.03 12.63 7.42
N GLN A 413 -34.22 13.06 7.86
CA GLN A 413 -35.03 12.30 8.84
C GLN A 413 -35.90 11.19 8.21
N ILE A 414 -36.10 11.18 6.89
CA ILE A 414 -36.87 10.12 6.20
C ILE A 414 -36.14 9.76 4.92
N GLN A 415 -35.49 8.60 4.93
CA GLN A 415 -34.73 8.11 3.78
C GLN A 415 -35.45 6.92 3.15
N TYR A 416 -35.81 7.08 1.88
CA TYR A 416 -36.28 6.00 1.03
C TYR A 416 -35.11 5.41 0.26
N PHE A 417 -35.00 4.10 0.28
CA PHE A 417 -33.96 3.36 -0.43
C PHE A 417 -34.57 2.23 -1.24
N TYR A 418 -34.08 2.04 -2.46
CA TYR A 418 -34.23 0.77 -3.15
C TYR A 418 -33.17 -0.19 -2.61
N HIS A 419 -33.61 -1.33 -2.09
CA HIS A 419 -32.74 -2.39 -1.61
C HIS A 419 -32.79 -3.61 -2.53
N LYS A 420 -31.65 -4.27 -2.72
CA LYS A 420 -31.58 -5.65 -3.21
C LYS A 420 -30.87 -6.53 -2.18
N CYS A 421 -31.56 -7.53 -1.66
CA CYS A 421 -30.95 -8.43 -0.70
C CYS A 421 -30.10 -9.53 -1.35
N MET A 422 -29.04 -9.95 -0.67
CA MET A 422 -28.06 -10.91 -1.16
C MET A 422 -27.41 -11.72 -0.03
N GLY A 423 -26.76 -12.83 -0.41
CA GLY A 423 -25.97 -13.69 0.49
C GLY A 423 -24.51 -13.27 0.60
N GLY A 424 -23.67 -14.13 1.18
CA GLY A 424 -22.21 -14.03 1.05
C GLY A 424 -21.49 -13.10 2.03
N ASN A 425 -20.21 -12.87 1.78
CA ASN A 425 -19.30 -12.05 2.57
C ASN A 425 -18.77 -10.86 1.75
N MET A 426 -19.29 -9.66 2.02
CA MET A 426 -19.07 -8.49 1.16
C MET A 426 -17.61 -8.05 1.05
N TYR A 427 -16.81 -8.26 2.10
CA TYR A 427 -15.38 -8.01 2.07
C TYR A 427 -14.63 -8.97 1.13
N TYR A 428 -15.04 -10.24 1.06
CA TYR A 428 -14.37 -11.28 0.27
C TYR A 428 -14.96 -11.44 -1.13
N GLU A 429 -16.10 -10.81 -1.42
CA GLU A 429 -16.85 -10.98 -2.67
C GLU A 429 -17.17 -9.65 -3.37
N PRO A 430 -16.22 -8.71 -3.54
CA PRO A 430 -16.47 -7.42 -4.18
C PRO A 430 -17.03 -7.57 -5.60
N ALA A 431 -16.63 -8.61 -6.35
CA ALA A 431 -17.19 -8.89 -7.67
C ALA A 431 -18.68 -9.28 -7.63
N THR A 432 -19.09 -10.11 -6.65
CA THR A 432 -20.49 -10.46 -6.40
C THR A 432 -21.31 -9.22 -6.04
N THR A 433 -20.75 -8.34 -5.21
CA THR A 433 -21.35 -7.05 -4.82
C THR A 433 -21.58 -6.16 -6.04
N THR A 434 -20.56 -5.96 -6.88
CA THR A 434 -20.66 -5.22 -8.14
C THR A 434 -21.70 -5.81 -9.09
N ALA A 435 -21.69 -7.14 -9.30
CA ALA A 435 -22.64 -7.80 -10.19
C ALA A 435 -24.09 -7.65 -9.69
N THR A 436 -24.31 -7.78 -8.39
CA THR A 436 -25.64 -7.62 -7.79
C THR A 436 -26.14 -6.17 -7.87
N ALA A 437 -25.21 -5.20 -7.76
CA ALA A 437 -25.52 -3.78 -7.90
C ALA A 437 -25.99 -3.44 -9.32
N ASN A 438 -25.29 -3.96 -10.33
CA ASN A 438 -25.71 -3.82 -11.74
C ASN A 438 -27.12 -4.36 -11.95
N VAL A 439 -27.43 -5.55 -11.43
CA VAL A 439 -28.78 -6.13 -11.53
C VAL A 439 -29.83 -5.22 -10.91
N LEU A 440 -29.59 -4.67 -9.71
CA LEU A 440 -30.54 -3.73 -9.08
C LEU A 440 -30.76 -2.51 -9.99
N VAL A 441 -29.69 -1.91 -10.49
CA VAL A 441 -29.77 -0.67 -11.28
C VAL A 441 -30.40 -0.89 -12.64
N ASP A 442 -30.07 -1.98 -13.32
CA ASP A 442 -30.69 -2.33 -14.61
C ASP A 442 -32.20 -2.51 -14.46
N ARG A 443 -32.65 -3.23 -13.42
CA ARG A 443 -34.09 -3.40 -13.15
C ARG A 443 -34.78 -2.09 -12.80
N LEU A 444 -34.12 -1.20 -12.05
CA LEU A 444 -34.66 0.13 -11.76
C LEU A 444 -34.76 1.01 -13.03
N LYS A 445 -33.73 0.97 -13.90
CA LYS A 445 -33.70 1.69 -15.18
C LYS A 445 -34.78 1.18 -16.14
N GLU A 446 -34.93 -0.15 -16.28
CA GLU A 446 -35.97 -0.80 -17.09
C GLU A 446 -37.39 -0.32 -16.71
N GLU A 447 -37.67 -0.25 -15.40
CA GLU A 447 -38.96 0.19 -14.85
C GLU A 447 -39.06 1.71 -14.61
N LYS A 448 -38.13 2.48 -15.20
CA LYS A 448 -38.05 3.94 -15.19
C LYS A 448 -38.17 4.54 -13.79
N LYS A 449 -37.50 3.93 -12.81
CA LYS A 449 -37.40 4.45 -11.43
C LYS A 449 -36.32 5.51 -11.35
N CYS A 450 -36.59 6.56 -10.58
CA CYS A 450 -35.62 7.60 -10.26
C CYS A 450 -34.90 7.28 -8.96
N PHE A 451 -33.58 7.38 -8.98
CA PHE A 451 -32.68 7.05 -7.88
C PHE A 451 -31.41 7.89 -8.00
N LEU A 452 -30.62 7.97 -6.92
CA LEU A 452 -29.35 8.69 -6.93
C LEU A 452 -28.25 7.75 -7.42
N GLY A 453 -27.95 7.83 -8.71
CA GLY A 453 -27.02 6.94 -9.39
C GLY A 453 -25.54 7.29 -9.25
N ASP A 454 -25.15 8.09 -8.25
CA ASP A 454 -23.75 8.49 -7.95
C ASP A 454 -23.20 7.86 -6.66
N HIS A 455 -23.98 7.00 -5.98
CA HIS A 455 -23.52 6.25 -4.81
C HIS A 455 -24.32 4.97 -4.56
N ILE A 456 -23.69 4.03 -3.86
CA ILE A 456 -24.31 2.78 -3.42
C ILE A 456 -23.89 2.46 -1.98
N GLY A 457 -24.83 1.95 -1.19
CA GLY A 457 -24.57 1.41 0.14
C GLY A 457 -24.54 -0.12 0.12
N VAL A 458 -23.60 -0.70 0.88
CA VAL A 458 -23.50 -2.15 1.12
C VAL A 458 -23.73 -2.40 2.61
N TRP A 459 -24.86 -3.02 2.95
CA TRP A 459 -25.33 -3.22 4.33
C TRP A 459 -25.11 -4.67 4.74
N GLU A 460 -24.22 -4.90 5.70
CA GLU A 460 -24.00 -6.20 6.35
C GLU A 460 -24.79 -6.26 7.66
N HIS A 461 -25.76 -7.16 7.75
CA HIS A 461 -26.62 -7.30 8.92
C HIS A 461 -26.09 -8.25 9.99
N HIS A 462 -25.14 -9.12 9.65
CA HIS A 462 -24.65 -10.16 10.54
C HIS A 462 -23.18 -9.93 10.93
N PRO A 463 -22.80 -10.20 12.21
CA PRO A 463 -21.41 -10.11 12.62
C PRO A 463 -20.53 -11.11 11.85
N GLN A 464 -19.23 -10.87 11.87
CA GLN A 464 -18.23 -11.71 11.21
C GLN A 464 -18.23 -13.17 11.71
N SER A 465 -18.57 -13.37 12.99
CA SER A 465 -18.68 -14.68 13.60
C SER A 465 -19.86 -15.51 13.13
N ARG A 466 -20.75 -15.01 12.25
CA ARG A 466 -21.76 -15.81 11.57
C ARG A 466 -21.21 -16.28 10.23
N LEU A 467 -20.86 -17.56 10.14
CA LEU A 467 -20.26 -18.15 8.96
C LEU A 467 -21.29 -18.52 7.88
N PHE A 468 -22.48 -18.97 8.26
CA PHE A 468 -23.48 -19.52 7.33
C PHE A 468 -24.74 -18.66 7.23
N ASP A 469 -25.40 -18.69 6.05
CA ASP A 469 -26.61 -17.93 5.72
C ASP A 469 -26.44 -16.44 6.08
N ARG A 470 -25.35 -15.84 5.58
CA ARG A 470 -25.05 -14.42 5.78
C ARG A 470 -25.99 -13.57 4.94
N PHE A 471 -26.48 -12.47 5.49
CA PHE A 471 -27.51 -11.64 4.88
C PHE A 471 -26.98 -10.22 4.76
N ASN A 472 -26.95 -9.74 3.53
CA ASN A 472 -26.49 -8.42 3.17
C ASN A 472 -27.50 -7.76 2.23
N GLU A 473 -27.44 -6.45 2.10
CA GLU A 473 -28.28 -5.70 1.20
C GLU A 473 -27.48 -4.62 0.48
N LEU A 474 -27.72 -4.48 -0.81
CA LEU A 474 -27.34 -3.28 -1.53
C LEU A 474 -28.45 -2.25 -1.35
N SER A 475 -28.09 -0.98 -1.17
CA SER A 475 -29.03 0.13 -1.04
C SER A 475 -28.66 1.25 -2.00
N ILE A 476 -29.66 1.81 -2.67
CA ILE A 476 -29.53 3.03 -3.47
C ILE A 476 -30.62 3.99 -3.04
N ASP A 477 -30.27 5.24 -2.81
CA ASP A 477 -31.20 6.31 -2.47
C ASP A 477 -32.29 6.45 -3.54
N ALA A 478 -33.56 6.29 -3.13
CA ALA A 478 -34.70 6.45 -4.02
C ALA A 478 -35.04 7.94 -4.18
N ASP A 479 -35.15 8.43 -5.40
CA ASP A 479 -35.53 9.81 -5.72
C ASP A 479 -36.95 9.82 -6.28
N LEU A 480 -37.95 9.62 -5.39
CA LEU A 480 -39.31 9.26 -5.78
C LEU A 480 -40.01 10.29 -6.68
N ASP A 481 -39.58 11.55 -6.66
CA ASP A 481 -40.11 12.64 -7.49
C ASP A 481 -39.16 13.07 -8.62
N CYS A 482 -38.02 12.38 -8.78
CA CYS A 482 -37.00 12.66 -9.79
C CYS A 482 -36.41 14.09 -9.71
N SER A 483 -36.51 14.75 -8.55
CA SER A 483 -36.12 16.16 -8.39
C SER A 483 -34.61 16.38 -8.31
N ASP A 484 -33.84 15.31 -8.13
CA ASP A 484 -32.42 15.35 -7.83
C ASP A 484 -31.59 14.47 -8.78
N GLN A 485 -31.93 14.50 -10.07
CA GLN A 485 -31.26 13.72 -11.11
C GLN A 485 -30.16 14.48 -11.88
N GLU A 486 -30.19 15.81 -11.89
CA GLU A 486 -29.33 16.65 -12.74
C GLU A 486 -27.90 16.80 -12.18
N GLY A 487 -26.89 16.75 -13.07
CA GLY A 487 -25.50 17.02 -12.73
C GLY A 487 -24.83 15.95 -11.87
N ARG A 488 -25.36 14.72 -11.87
CA ARG A 488 -24.77 13.57 -11.17
C ARG A 488 -23.86 12.79 -12.11
N PRO A 489 -22.64 12.41 -11.68
CA PRO A 489 -21.84 11.45 -12.43
C PRO A 489 -22.53 10.08 -12.42
N GLU A 490 -22.31 9.28 -13.46
CA GLU A 490 -22.72 7.88 -13.44
C GLU A 490 -21.81 7.12 -12.49
N PHE A 491 -22.37 6.52 -11.44
CA PHE A 491 -21.62 5.65 -10.55
C PHE A 491 -21.11 4.45 -11.33
N THR A 492 -19.79 4.27 -11.33
CA THR A 492 -19.19 3.07 -11.88
C THR A 492 -19.24 1.99 -10.81
N PHE A 493 -20.03 0.92 -11.00
CA PHE A 493 -20.25 -0.15 -10.00
C PHE A 493 -19.01 -0.97 -9.63
N HIS A 494 -17.83 -0.59 -10.12
CA HIS A 494 -16.56 -1.14 -9.70
C HIS A 494 -16.18 -0.64 -8.31
N LEU A 495 -15.96 -1.56 -7.38
CA LEU A 495 -15.36 -1.30 -6.07
C LEU A 495 -13.84 -1.49 -6.18
N PRO A 496 -13.05 -0.42 -6.36
CA PRO A 496 -11.59 -0.55 -6.48
C PRO A 496 -11.02 -1.12 -5.19
N LEU A 497 -10.09 -2.07 -5.36
CA LEU A 497 -9.43 -2.78 -4.27
C LEU A 497 -7.98 -2.34 -4.19
N SER A 498 -7.47 -2.25 -2.97
CA SER A 498 -6.08 -1.92 -2.72
C SER A 498 -5.17 -3.01 -3.28
N LYS A 499 -3.92 -2.65 -3.60
CA LYS A 499 -2.91 -3.64 -3.98
C LYS A 499 -2.63 -4.68 -2.89
N ASN A 500 -2.98 -4.39 -1.64
CA ASN A 500 -2.76 -5.29 -0.52
C ASN A 500 -3.88 -6.33 -0.36
N TYR A 501 -5.03 -6.14 -1.01
CA TYR A 501 -6.17 -7.05 -0.92
C TYR A 501 -5.80 -8.50 -1.26
N ASN A 502 -5.07 -8.70 -2.37
CA ASN A 502 -4.60 -10.02 -2.80
C ASN A 502 -3.17 -10.35 -2.33
N ARG A 503 -2.57 -9.55 -1.42
CA ARG A 503 -1.16 -9.71 -1.05
C ARG A 503 -1.02 -10.64 0.16
N HIS A 504 -0.19 -11.67 -0.01
CA HIS A 504 0.19 -12.60 1.06
C HIS A 504 1.39 -12.13 1.89
N GLU A 505 2.09 -11.08 1.45
CA GLU A 505 3.25 -10.56 2.16
C GLU A 505 2.81 -9.74 3.39
N PRO A 506 3.31 -10.09 4.59
CA PRO A 506 2.97 -9.38 5.82
C PRO A 506 3.45 -7.93 5.77
N LYS A 507 2.72 -7.06 6.47
CA LYS A 507 3.22 -5.72 6.78
C LYS A 507 4.54 -5.82 7.58
N PRO A 508 5.57 -5.03 7.26
CA PRO A 508 6.80 -4.96 8.05
C PRO A 508 6.51 -4.66 9.53
N VAL A 509 7.06 -5.46 10.43
CA VAL A 509 6.91 -5.30 11.87
C VAL A 509 8.19 -4.67 12.44
N PHE A 510 8.04 -3.68 13.32
CA PHE A 510 9.18 -3.00 13.93
C PHE A 510 9.99 -3.90 14.88
N GLY A 511 9.33 -4.84 15.58
CA GLY A 511 9.95 -5.74 16.53
C GLY A 511 10.63 -5.00 17.70
N ASP A 512 11.72 -5.57 18.23
CA ASP A 512 12.48 -5.07 19.38
C ASP A 512 13.48 -3.93 19.05
N ARG A 513 13.45 -3.36 17.85
CA ARG A 513 14.45 -2.36 17.43
C ARG A 513 14.46 -1.10 18.29
N CYS A 514 13.29 -0.69 18.78
CA CYS A 514 13.12 0.43 19.69
C CYS A 514 13.20 0.06 21.18
N THR A 515 13.40 -1.23 21.51
CA THR A 515 13.75 -1.65 22.89
C THR A 515 15.27 -1.70 23.06
N THR A 516 16.01 -1.95 21.97
CA THR A 516 17.48 -1.98 21.95
C THR A 516 18.10 -0.59 21.82
N TYR A 517 17.51 0.29 21.01
CA TYR A 517 17.94 1.68 20.82
C TYR A 517 16.88 2.66 21.30
N GLU A 518 17.31 3.86 21.72
CA GLU A 518 16.38 4.95 22.03
C GLU A 518 15.73 5.43 20.71
N CYS A 519 14.42 5.19 20.57
CA CYS A 519 13.64 5.72 19.45
C CYS A 519 12.95 7.03 19.83
N PRO A 520 12.91 8.03 18.93
CA PRO A 520 12.11 9.23 19.10
C PRO A 520 10.66 8.93 19.45
N ASN A 521 10.08 9.77 20.31
CA ASN A 521 8.66 9.69 20.67
C ASN A 521 7.78 10.24 19.53
N MET A 522 7.74 9.51 18.42
CA MET A 522 6.88 9.77 17.27
C MET A 522 5.54 9.09 17.52
N SER A 523 4.46 9.71 17.07
CA SER A 523 3.12 9.12 17.14
C SER A 523 2.46 9.07 15.78
N VAL A 524 1.58 8.10 15.59
CA VAL A 524 0.78 8.03 14.36
C VAL A 524 -0.30 9.11 14.47
N ALA A 525 -0.21 10.14 13.60
CA ALA A 525 -1.26 11.15 13.48
C ALA A 525 -2.47 10.55 12.77
N MET A 526 -2.22 9.76 11.72
CA MET A 526 -3.26 9.09 10.95
C MET A 526 -2.73 7.88 10.21
N ARG A 527 -3.57 6.85 10.07
CA ARG A 527 -3.35 5.70 9.21
C ARG A 527 -4.17 5.88 7.93
N VAL A 528 -3.55 5.64 6.78
CA VAL A 528 -4.16 5.97 5.49
C VAL A 528 -4.31 4.72 4.63
N GLU A 529 -3.22 4.00 4.42
CA GLU A 529 -3.21 2.67 3.78
C GLU A 529 -2.48 1.69 4.69
N ASN A 530 -2.58 0.37 4.42
CA ASN A 530 -2.02 -0.68 5.30
C ASN A 530 -0.58 -0.39 5.78
N ASN A 531 0.27 0.11 4.89
CA ASN A 531 1.66 0.49 5.18
C ASN A 531 1.97 1.93 4.76
N LEU A 532 0.99 2.84 4.82
CA LEU A 532 1.20 4.28 4.66
C LEU A 532 0.49 5.02 5.79
N ARG A 533 1.26 5.80 6.55
CA ARG A 533 0.76 6.55 7.69
C ARG A 533 1.32 7.96 7.70
N LEU A 534 0.58 8.89 8.27
CA LEU A 534 1.06 10.21 8.62
C LEU A 534 1.59 10.16 10.04
N MET A 535 2.89 10.39 10.19
CA MET A 535 3.58 10.42 11.48
C MET A 535 3.67 11.86 11.99
N LYS A 536 3.44 12.03 13.28
CA LYS A 536 3.71 13.25 14.03
C LYS A 536 5.09 13.14 14.67
N HIS A 537 5.97 14.06 14.32
CA HIS A 537 7.31 14.19 14.86
C HIS A 537 7.35 15.40 15.80
N PRO A 538 7.88 15.25 17.02
CA PRO A 538 8.03 16.37 17.94
C PRO A 538 9.05 17.40 17.39
N ALA A 539 9.00 18.62 17.92
CA ALA A 539 10.12 19.55 17.82
C ALA A 539 11.37 18.86 18.39
N ALA A 540 12.50 18.96 17.68
CA ALA A 540 13.71 18.24 18.04
C ALA A 540 14.97 18.91 17.48
N THR A 541 16.07 18.70 18.19
CA THR A 541 17.43 18.98 17.70
C THR A 541 18.06 17.71 17.14
N TRP A 542 18.54 17.83 15.92
CA TRP A 542 19.16 16.77 15.14
C TRP A 542 20.65 17.04 15.02
N VAL A 543 21.47 16.02 15.23
CA VAL A 543 22.88 16.05 14.83
C VAL A 543 22.99 15.41 13.45
N CYS A 544 23.55 16.16 12.51
CA CYS A 544 23.67 15.76 11.12
C CYS A 544 25.12 15.80 10.68
N SER A 545 25.49 14.95 9.73
CA SER A 545 26.76 15.06 9.03
C SER A 545 26.65 14.75 7.56
N ASN A 546 27.52 15.38 6.78
CA ASN A 546 27.61 15.18 5.34
C ASN A 546 28.72 14.18 5.00
N SER A 547 28.50 13.37 3.97
CA SER A 547 29.54 12.51 3.42
C SER A 547 30.67 13.34 2.83
N THR A 548 31.90 12.87 3.04
CA THR A 548 33.14 13.60 2.68
C THR A 548 33.56 13.45 1.21
N SER A 549 32.91 12.56 0.46
CA SER A 549 33.32 12.20 -0.90
C SER A 549 32.21 11.53 -1.71
N LEU A 550 32.35 11.57 -3.04
CA LEU A 550 31.49 10.88 -4.01
C LEU A 550 31.29 9.42 -3.60
N SER A 551 30.05 8.96 -3.59
CA SER A 551 29.68 7.59 -3.19
C SER A 551 28.78 6.97 -4.23
N CYS A 552 29.19 5.85 -4.80
CA CYS A 552 28.48 5.22 -5.92
C CYS A 552 27.54 4.07 -5.49
N SER A 553 27.42 3.84 -4.18
CA SER A 553 26.37 3.02 -3.58
C SER A 553 25.79 3.72 -2.34
N TYR A 554 24.55 3.35 -1.98
CA TYR A 554 23.89 3.85 -0.78
C TYR A 554 24.64 3.46 0.50
N GLU A 555 25.10 2.20 0.58
CA GLU A 555 25.92 1.67 1.68
C GLU A 555 27.19 2.51 1.92
N GLN A 556 27.96 2.79 0.88
CA GLN A 556 29.16 3.63 0.99
C GLN A 556 28.83 5.05 1.44
N ALA A 557 27.72 5.62 0.94
CA ALA A 557 27.29 6.95 1.31
C ALA A 557 26.87 7.01 2.80
N TRP A 558 26.13 5.99 3.23
CA TRP A 558 25.68 5.80 4.61
C TRP A 558 26.85 5.66 5.57
N GLU A 559 27.79 4.74 5.32
CA GLU A 559 28.96 4.53 6.16
C GLU A 559 29.81 5.80 6.32
N LYS A 560 30.10 6.49 5.21
CA LYS A 560 30.90 7.72 5.23
C LYS A 560 30.23 8.84 6.00
N ALA A 561 28.90 8.95 5.94
CA ALA A 561 28.14 9.90 6.73
C ALA A 561 27.95 9.43 8.18
N LEU A 562 28.15 8.15 8.51
CA LEU A 562 27.99 7.63 9.87
C LEU A 562 29.20 7.91 10.75
N GLN A 563 30.40 7.86 10.18
CA GLN A 563 31.63 8.04 10.95
C GLN A 563 31.71 9.37 11.73
N PRO A 564 31.34 10.54 11.17
CA PRO A 564 31.37 11.79 11.93
C PRO A 564 30.38 11.79 13.10
N ILE A 565 29.15 11.29 12.89
CA ILE A 565 28.15 11.13 13.97
C ILE A 565 28.67 10.19 15.06
N LEU A 566 29.22 9.03 14.69
CA LEU A 566 29.81 8.08 15.64
C LEU A 566 30.94 8.72 16.45
N SER A 567 31.79 9.50 15.80
CA SER A 567 32.88 10.19 16.49
C SER A 567 32.35 11.22 17.49
N TYR A 568 31.34 11.99 17.10
CA TYR A 568 30.68 12.98 17.95
C TYR A 568 30.05 12.33 19.19
N ILE A 569 29.22 11.30 19.02
CA ILE A 569 28.55 10.64 20.16
C ILE A 569 29.50 9.84 21.06
N ASN A 570 30.68 9.45 20.57
CA ASN A 570 31.70 8.76 21.37
C ASN A 570 32.64 9.69 22.14
N GLY A 571 32.38 11.00 22.13
CA GLY A 571 33.10 11.98 22.96
C GLY A 571 34.01 12.94 22.20
N LYS A 572 34.01 12.94 20.86
CA LYS A 572 34.70 13.99 20.06
C LYS A 572 33.81 15.22 19.90
N ASN A 573 33.42 15.79 21.04
CA ASN A 573 32.65 17.03 21.18
C ASN A 573 33.32 17.90 22.27
N GLU A 574 33.04 19.19 22.32
CA GLU A 574 33.72 20.14 23.23
C GLU A 574 33.65 19.70 24.71
N ASP A 575 32.56 19.04 25.11
CA ASP A 575 32.33 18.60 26.49
C ASP A 575 32.89 17.21 26.81
N ASN A 576 33.46 16.50 25.82
CA ASN A 576 33.97 15.12 25.92
C ASN A 576 32.93 14.10 26.47
N VAL A 577 31.64 14.36 26.26
CA VAL A 577 30.56 13.49 26.76
C VAL A 577 30.19 12.41 25.76
N ARG A 578 29.80 11.24 26.27
CA ARG A 578 29.31 10.13 25.44
C ARG A 578 27.79 10.11 25.44
N MET A 579 27.22 9.91 24.26
CA MET A 579 25.79 9.88 24.01
C MET A 579 25.40 8.51 23.45
N GLN A 580 24.18 8.08 23.76
CA GLN A 580 23.59 6.91 23.11
C GLN A 580 23.16 7.26 21.68
N MET A 581 23.29 6.31 20.77
CA MET A 581 22.74 6.46 19.44
C MET A 581 21.21 6.32 19.51
N THR A 582 20.51 7.26 18.86
CA THR A 582 19.06 7.16 18.65
C THR A 582 18.78 6.61 17.25
N LYS A 583 17.65 5.92 17.09
CA LYS A 583 17.21 5.32 15.82
C LYS A 583 15.79 5.76 15.48
N PRO A 584 15.42 5.89 14.20
CA PRO A 584 16.23 5.56 13.03
C PRO A 584 17.25 6.66 12.69
N LEU A 585 18.31 6.28 11.97
CA LEU A 585 19.21 7.24 11.33
C LEU A 585 18.56 7.67 10.01
N TYR A 586 18.40 8.97 9.79
CA TYR A 586 17.79 9.48 8.57
C TYR A 586 18.85 9.92 7.57
N GLY A 587 18.90 9.26 6.43
CA GLY A 587 19.77 9.59 5.31
C GLY A 587 19.02 10.27 4.16
N GLN A 588 19.63 11.28 3.57
CA GLN A 588 19.18 11.95 2.35
C GLN A 588 20.36 12.08 1.39
N GLY A 589 20.20 11.53 0.18
CA GLY A 589 21.20 11.60 -0.87
C GLY A 589 20.80 12.57 -1.97
N TYR A 590 21.72 13.46 -2.36
CA TYR A 590 21.62 14.26 -3.58
C TYR A 590 22.39 13.54 -4.69
N SER A 591 21.67 12.92 -5.62
CA SER A 591 22.22 12.40 -6.87
C SER A 591 22.47 13.56 -7.82
N GLY A 592 23.72 13.73 -8.27
CA GLY A 592 24.00 14.54 -9.46
C GLY A 592 23.58 13.81 -10.74
N ASP A 593 23.88 14.36 -11.91
CA ASP A 593 23.59 13.74 -13.23
C ASP A 593 24.33 12.41 -13.51
N HIS A 594 24.99 11.82 -12.50
CA HIS A 594 25.68 10.54 -12.56
C HIS A 594 25.12 9.66 -11.44
N GLU A 595 25.02 8.34 -11.66
CA GLU A 595 24.46 7.33 -10.73
C GLU A 595 25.15 7.24 -9.33
N CYS A 596 26.03 8.18 -8.98
CA CYS A 596 26.68 8.30 -7.68
C CYS A 596 26.13 9.49 -6.87
N VAL A 597 25.92 9.27 -5.57
CA VAL A 597 25.55 10.28 -4.58
C VAL A 597 26.72 11.22 -4.34
N ARG A 598 26.55 12.51 -4.67
CA ARG A 598 27.58 13.55 -4.49
C ARG A 598 27.63 14.07 -3.07
N LEU A 599 26.47 14.22 -2.44
CA LEU A 599 26.32 14.67 -1.06
C LEU A 599 25.27 13.79 -0.40
N PHE A 600 25.65 13.12 0.68
CA PHE A 600 24.73 12.35 1.52
C PHE A 600 24.72 12.96 2.91
N THR A 601 23.59 13.52 3.32
CA THR A 601 23.38 13.99 4.67
C THR A 601 22.76 12.87 5.48
N MET A 602 23.35 12.57 6.63
CA MET A 602 22.71 11.71 7.61
C MET A 602 22.45 12.48 8.89
N CYS A 603 21.32 12.21 9.54
CA CYS A 603 20.88 12.86 10.76
C CYS A 603 20.39 11.83 11.77
N MET A 604 20.61 12.09 13.05
CA MET A 604 19.93 11.41 14.16
C MET A 604 19.37 12.44 15.14
N MET A 605 18.28 12.11 15.82
CA MET A 605 17.77 12.96 16.91
C MET A 605 18.73 12.89 18.09
N LEU A 606 19.01 14.02 18.74
CA LEU A 606 19.78 13.96 19.97
C LEU A 606 18.96 13.28 21.08
N PRO A 607 19.60 12.50 21.97
CA PRO A 607 18.94 12.00 23.17
C PRO A 607 18.37 13.17 23.97
N LYS A 608 17.23 12.93 24.64
CA LYS A 608 16.46 13.98 25.33
C LYS A 608 17.27 14.78 26.36
N GLU A 609 18.28 14.17 26.96
CA GLU A 609 19.21 14.82 27.90
C GLU A 609 20.01 15.98 27.26
N TYR A 610 20.33 15.89 25.97
CA TYR A 610 21.21 16.82 25.24
C TYR A 610 20.47 17.74 24.26
N GLU A 611 19.16 17.57 24.12
CA GLU A 611 18.34 18.30 23.14
C GLU A 611 18.40 19.82 23.32
N ASN A 612 18.33 20.31 24.56
CA ASN A 612 18.29 21.75 24.83
C ASN A 612 19.68 22.41 24.87
N ASN A 613 20.73 21.63 25.16
CA ASN A 613 22.11 22.12 25.30
C ASN A 613 23.06 21.09 24.67
N PRO A 614 23.09 20.98 23.34
CA PRO A 614 23.92 20.00 22.66
C PRO A 614 25.41 20.36 22.80
N PRO A 615 26.29 19.40 23.16
CA PRO A 615 27.73 19.60 23.14
C PRO A 615 28.18 20.03 21.75
N LYS A 616 29.00 21.07 21.60
CA LYS A 616 29.38 21.52 20.26
C LYS A 616 30.27 20.49 19.54
N PRO A 617 30.10 20.26 18.23
CA PRO A 617 30.97 19.37 17.48
C PRO A 617 32.36 19.97 17.33
N VAL A 618 33.39 19.12 17.42
CA VAL A 618 34.78 19.50 17.08
C VAL A 618 35.08 19.27 15.59
N ASP A 619 34.22 18.50 14.92
CA ASP A 619 34.38 18.10 13.53
C ASP A 619 33.50 18.98 12.64
N ASP A 620 34.10 19.71 11.70
CA ASP A 620 33.39 20.67 10.82
C ASP A 620 32.36 19.99 9.88
N LEU A 621 32.38 18.65 9.79
CA LEU A 621 31.42 17.86 9.04
C LEU A 621 30.11 17.61 9.80
N VAL A 622 30.08 17.91 11.09
CA VAL A 622 28.93 17.69 11.98
C VAL A 622 28.29 19.03 12.29
N ASP A 623 26.99 19.13 12.06
CA ASP A 623 26.20 20.33 12.34
C ASP A 623 24.85 19.97 12.97
N PHE A 624 24.18 20.96 13.55
CA PHE A 624 22.86 20.79 14.16
C PHE A 624 21.76 21.34 13.27
N ARG A 625 20.64 20.62 13.21
CA ARG A 625 19.38 21.11 12.67
C ARG A 625 18.35 21.12 13.79
N THR A 626 17.73 22.27 14.04
CA THR A 626 16.71 22.39 15.09
C THR A 626 15.38 22.77 14.47
N GLY A 627 14.34 21.98 14.76
CA GLY A 627 12.95 22.35 14.49
C GLY A 627 12.32 22.92 15.76
N ASP A 628 11.73 24.11 15.67
CA ASP A 628 11.05 24.77 16.80
C ASP A 628 9.56 24.38 16.93
N LYS A 629 9.07 23.52 16.03
CA LYS A 629 7.69 23.05 15.95
C LYS A 629 7.64 21.57 15.59
N GLU A 630 6.51 20.96 15.93
CA GLU A 630 6.15 19.62 15.49
C GLU A 630 6.03 19.57 13.96
N SER A 631 6.40 18.45 13.34
CA SER A 631 6.31 18.24 11.89
C SER A 631 5.59 16.94 11.56
N TYR A 632 5.08 16.84 10.33
CA TYR A 632 4.22 15.73 9.90
C TYR A 632 4.75 15.08 8.64
N TRP A 633 5.07 13.80 8.69
CA TRP A 633 5.74 13.09 7.61
C TRP A 633 4.90 11.89 7.17
N TYR A 634 4.64 11.77 5.87
CA TYR A 634 4.14 10.52 5.33
C TYR A 634 5.25 9.48 5.46
N GLN A 635 4.93 8.29 5.96
CA GLN A 635 5.88 7.23 6.23
C GLN A 635 5.38 5.90 5.68
N SER A 636 6.27 5.16 5.02
CA SER A 636 6.06 3.77 4.62
C SER A 636 7.30 2.94 4.98
N THR A 637 7.11 1.74 5.54
CA THR A 637 8.21 0.87 5.96
C THR A 637 8.48 -0.25 4.96
N PHE A 638 9.68 -0.80 5.00
CA PHE A 638 10.05 -2.00 4.26
C PHE A 638 11.16 -2.77 4.96
N VAL A 639 11.20 -4.09 4.71
CA VAL A 639 12.28 -4.99 5.15
C VAL A 639 13.14 -5.35 3.94
N GLY A 640 14.44 -5.39 4.14
CA GLY A 640 15.43 -5.79 3.15
C GLY A 640 16.41 -4.69 2.80
N LYS A 641 17.46 -5.07 2.06
CA LYS A 641 18.56 -4.17 1.69
C LYS A 641 18.07 -2.94 0.92
N PRO A 642 18.44 -1.72 1.33
CA PRO A 642 18.01 -0.47 0.71
C PRO A 642 18.80 -0.17 -0.58
N THR A 643 18.76 -1.08 -1.55
CA THR A 643 19.34 -0.86 -2.88
C THR A 643 18.57 0.22 -3.64
N ALA A 644 19.20 0.85 -4.64
CA ALA A 644 18.55 1.88 -5.45
C ALA A 644 17.23 1.40 -6.08
N ASP A 645 17.19 0.16 -6.59
CA ASP A 645 15.98 -0.42 -7.18
C ASP A 645 14.87 -0.64 -6.14
N VAL A 646 15.23 -1.13 -4.94
CA VAL A 646 14.28 -1.31 -3.83
C VAL A 646 13.73 0.03 -3.39
N LEU A 647 14.59 1.02 -3.14
CA LEU A 647 14.19 2.36 -2.73
C LEU A 647 13.28 3.03 -3.78
N ASN A 648 13.64 2.95 -5.06
CA ASN A 648 12.83 3.48 -6.15
C ASN A 648 11.46 2.79 -6.21
N LYS A 649 11.41 1.45 -6.10
CA LYS A 649 10.15 0.70 -6.08
C LYS A 649 9.25 1.13 -4.92
N HIS A 650 9.79 1.27 -3.72
CA HIS A 650 9.03 1.69 -2.54
C HIS A 650 8.60 3.16 -2.63
N LEU A 651 9.45 4.05 -3.15
CA LEU A 651 9.14 5.45 -3.40
C LEU A 651 8.01 5.58 -4.43
N THR A 652 8.13 4.96 -5.60
CA THR A 652 7.08 4.98 -6.65
C THR A 652 5.74 4.46 -6.11
N ARG A 653 5.78 3.42 -5.26
CA ARG A 653 4.58 2.90 -4.62
C ARG A 653 3.97 3.94 -3.67
N MET A 654 4.79 4.56 -2.82
CA MET A 654 4.35 5.58 -1.86
C MET A 654 3.81 6.83 -2.55
N THR A 655 4.52 7.37 -3.56
CA THR A 655 4.07 8.54 -4.32
C THR A 655 2.78 8.28 -5.06
N LYS A 656 2.60 7.09 -5.65
CA LYS A 656 1.33 6.68 -6.25
C LYS A 656 0.18 6.70 -5.22
N GLN A 657 0.39 6.17 -4.02
CA GLN A 657 -0.62 6.20 -2.95
C GLN A 657 -0.93 7.64 -2.51
N LEU A 658 0.08 8.52 -2.42
CA LEU A 658 -0.13 9.92 -2.08
C LEU A 658 -0.83 10.70 -3.20
N ASP A 659 -0.53 10.40 -4.47
CA ASP A 659 -1.19 10.99 -5.64
C ASP A 659 -2.67 10.61 -5.69
N GLU A 660 -2.99 9.35 -5.39
CA GLU A 660 -4.36 8.86 -5.22
C GLU A 660 -5.13 9.69 -4.18
N LEU A 661 -4.47 10.18 -3.13
CA LEU A 661 -5.11 10.92 -2.04
C LEU A 661 -5.20 12.43 -2.24
N LYS A 662 -4.78 12.97 -3.41
CA LYS A 662 -4.86 14.42 -3.71
C LYS A 662 -6.26 15.00 -3.55
N THR A 663 -7.30 14.23 -3.88
CA THR A 663 -8.71 14.61 -3.67
C THR A 663 -9.03 14.93 -2.20
N PHE A 664 -8.34 14.27 -1.27
CA PHE A 664 -8.48 14.53 0.17
C PHE A 664 -7.58 15.66 0.67
N GLY A 665 -6.92 16.43 -0.23
CA GLY A 665 -6.06 17.56 0.15
C GLY A 665 -4.60 17.20 0.44
N VAL A 666 -4.20 15.93 0.22
CA VAL A 666 -2.80 15.52 0.33
C VAL A 666 -1.94 16.31 -0.65
N ASN A 667 -0.91 16.96 -0.11
CA ASN A 667 0.13 17.63 -0.89
C ASN A 667 1.52 17.27 -0.34
N TYR A 668 2.46 16.98 -1.24
CA TYR A 668 3.80 16.51 -0.89
C TYR A 668 4.82 16.91 -1.98
N THR A 669 6.10 16.98 -1.63
CA THR A 669 7.20 17.01 -2.62
C THR A 669 8.24 15.95 -2.33
N THR A 670 8.87 15.47 -3.39
CA THR A 670 10.00 14.54 -3.31
C THR A 670 11.34 15.23 -3.02
N GLU A 671 11.38 16.57 -3.02
CA GLU A 671 12.57 17.37 -2.67
C GLU A 671 13.08 17.10 -1.24
N HIS A 672 12.17 16.73 -0.33
CA HIS A 672 12.47 16.40 1.07
C HIS A 672 12.21 14.92 1.36
N LEU A 673 12.65 14.04 0.47
CA LEU A 673 12.67 12.61 0.67
C LEU A 673 13.82 12.21 1.60
N TRP A 674 13.52 11.43 2.64
CA TRP A 674 14.53 10.82 3.52
C TRP A 674 14.26 9.33 3.69
N ILE A 675 15.33 8.60 4.02
CA ILE A 675 15.28 7.18 4.33
C ILE A 675 15.76 7.00 5.77
N GLY A 676 14.89 6.49 6.64
CA GLY A 676 15.23 6.12 8.00
C GLY A 676 15.70 4.66 8.06
N GLY A 677 16.85 4.40 8.66
CA GLY A 677 17.37 3.04 8.90
C GLY A 677 17.44 2.72 10.38
N TYR A 678 16.79 1.63 10.79
CA TYR A 678 16.92 1.08 12.13
C TYR A 678 18.14 0.16 12.22
N ASP A 679 18.32 -0.67 11.20
CA ASP A 679 19.42 -1.63 11.08
C ASP A 679 20.54 -1.12 10.17
N ASP A 680 21.59 -1.92 10.00
CA ASP A 680 22.70 -1.64 9.09
C ASP A 680 22.30 -1.94 7.63
N PRO A 681 22.66 -1.08 6.64
CA PRO A 681 22.35 -1.27 5.21
C PRO A 681 22.67 -2.66 4.65
N ASP A 682 23.64 -3.37 5.22
CA ASP A 682 24.05 -4.70 4.77
C ASP A 682 23.22 -5.87 5.33
N GLU A 683 22.33 -5.61 6.28
CA GLU A 683 21.45 -6.62 6.85
C GLU A 683 20.40 -7.08 5.83
N GLU A 684 20.32 -8.39 5.60
CA GLU A 684 19.35 -8.96 4.64
C GLU A 684 17.89 -8.74 5.07
N GLU A 685 17.64 -8.66 6.38
CA GLU A 685 16.33 -8.39 6.97
C GLU A 685 16.29 -7.02 7.68
N GLY A 686 17.12 -6.08 7.22
CA GLY A 686 17.15 -4.73 7.77
C GLY A 686 15.82 -3.99 7.60
N LEU A 687 15.38 -3.29 8.64
CA LEU A 687 14.16 -2.48 8.63
C LEU A 687 14.48 -1.02 8.29
N TYR A 688 13.74 -0.52 7.31
CA TYR A 688 13.86 0.83 6.80
C TYR A 688 12.49 1.50 6.68
N GLU A 689 12.51 2.82 6.67
CA GLU A 689 11.37 3.66 6.39
C GLU A 689 11.71 4.68 5.31
N ILE A 690 10.75 4.93 4.42
CA ILE A 690 10.76 6.07 3.51
C ILE A 690 9.84 7.12 4.09
N ILE A 691 10.34 8.34 4.23
CA ILE A 691 9.56 9.47 4.69
C ILE A 691 9.53 10.60 3.65
N ILE A 692 8.35 11.20 3.50
CA ILE A 692 8.12 12.37 2.67
C ILE A 692 7.46 13.42 3.55
N VAL A 693 8.10 14.58 3.66
CA VAL A 693 7.59 15.67 4.49
C VAL A 693 6.29 16.23 3.91
N ASN A 694 5.26 16.39 4.75
CA ASN A 694 4.06 17.13 4.38
C ASN A 694 4.42 18.61 4.23
N GLN A 695 4.26 19.15 3.02
CA GLN A 695 4.70 20.51 2.68
C GLN A 695 4.09 21.61 3.54
N GLN A 696 2.93 21.36 4.14
CA GLN A 696 2.25 22.35 4.97
C GLN A 696 2.96 22.57 6.33
N HIS A 697 4.01 21.79 6.65
CA HIS A 697 4.67 21.76 7.95
C HIS A 697 6.23 21.73 7.88
N ILE A 698 6.83 22.35 6.86
CA ILE A 698 8.30 22.50 6.78
C ILE A 698 8.73 23.67 7.69
N TYR A 699 9.41 23.40 8.80
CA TYR A 699 9.85 24.41 9.79
C TYR A 699 11.35 24.41 10.08
N TRP A 700 12.19 24.05 9.10
CA TRP A 700 13.64 24.18 9.26
C TRP A 700 14.04 25.64 9.02
N LYS A 701 14.66 26.27 10.02
CA LYS A 701 15.42 27.50 9.78
C LYS A 701 16.76 27.10 9.18
N ASP A 702 17.04 27.51 7.95
CA ASP A 702 18.41 27.58 7.47
C ASP A 702 19.19 28.47 8.44
N SER A 703 20.35 27.99 8.92
CA SER A 703 21.22 28.75 9.81
C SER A 703 21.45 30.16 9.25
N GLU A 704 21.13 31.19 10.03
CA GLU A 704 21.34 32.60 9.69
C GLU A 704 22.78 32.80 9.21
N LYS A 705 22.95 33.11 7.92
CA LYS A 705 24.20 33.68 7.43
C LYS A 705 24.33 35.07 8.04
N VAL A 706 25.39 35.26 8.82
CA VAL A 706 25.82 36.56 9.34
C VAL A 706 25.95 37.55 8.18
N GLU A 707 25.10 38.58 8.17
CA GLU A 707 25.24 39.76 7.32
C GLU A 707 26.45 40.57 7.79
N ASP A 708 27.45 40.74 6.93
CA ASP A 708 28.45 41.80 7.11
C ASP A 708 28.26 42.86 6.01
N SER A 709 27.67 43.97 6.47
CA SER A 709 27.79 45.38 6.04
C SER A 709 27.85 45.72 4.55
N GLU A 710 26.76 46.30 4.07
CA GLU A 710 26.74 47.26 2.96
C GLU A 710 27.54 48.52 3.30
N ASP A 711 28.41 48.95 2.39
CA ASP A 711 28.74 50.37 2.23
C ASP A 711 28.71 50.75 0.74
N LYS A 712 28.08 51.88 0.48
CA LYS A 712 27.54 52.39 -0.78
C LYS A 712 28.60 52.96 -1.73
N ALA A 713 28.33 52.91 -3.04
CA ALA A 713 28.59 54.05 -3.95
C ALA A 713 27.73 54.00 -5.23
N GLU A 714 27.29 55.18 -5.64
CA GLU A 714 26.29 55.54 -6.64
C GLU A 714 26.72 55.42 -8.12
N GLU A 715 25.68 55.56 -8.95
CA GLU A 715 25.55 55.67 -10.42
C GLU A 715 26.65 56.40 -11.21
N GLY A 716 26.86 55.95 -12.46
CA GLY A 716 27.53 56.69 -13.53
C GLY A 716 27.33 56.04 -14.91
N GLU A 717 26.83 56.85 -15.87
CA GLU A 717 26.44 56.54 -17.25
C GLU A 717 27.54 55.99 -18.19
N TYR A 718 27.09 55.23 -19.20
CA TYR A 718 27.77 54.65 -20.38
C TYR A 718 28.45 55.70 -21.30
N PRO A 719 29.54 55.38 -22.05
CA PRO A 719 29.41 54.66 -23.34
C PRO A 719 30.56 53.72 -23.78
N ASP A 720 30.16 52.67 -24.51
CA ASP A 720 30.77 51.90 -25.61
C ASP A 720 32.30 51.72 -25.74
N GLU A 721 32.74 50.45 -25.68
CA GLU A 721 33.48 49.81 -26.78
C GLU A 721 33.35 48.27 -26.70
N GLU A 722 32.99 47.65 -27.84
CA GLU A 722 32.67 46.24 -28.05
C GLU A 722 33.81 45.25 -27.71
N VAL A 723 33.55 44.31 -26.79
CA VAL A 723 33.90 42.89 -26.97
C VAL A 723 32.75 42.05 -26.40
N LEU A 724 32.08 41.30 -27.27
CA LEU A 724 30.98 40.39 -26.92
C LEU A 724 31.50 39.18 -26.12
N ASP A 725 31.40 39.21 -24.79
CA ASP A 725 31.50 38.00 -23.96
C ASP A 725 30.27 37.10 -24.21
N LEU A 726 30.41 36.18 -25.16
CA LEU A 726 29.36 35.25 -25.61
C LEU A 726 29.59 33.81 -25.09
N VAL A 727 30.07 33.67 -23.85
CA VAL A 727 30.12 32.36 -23.16
C VAL A 727 28.70 32.03 -22.65
N PRO A 728 28.18 30.81 -22.85
CA PRO A 728 26.96 30.35 -22.16
C PRO A 728 27.12 30.57 -20.65
N LYS A 729 26.11 31.12 -19.97
CA LYS A 729 26.18 31.53 -18.55
C LYS A 729 26.48 30.38 -17.57
N ASP A 730 26.48 29.14 -18.08
CA ASP A 730 26.39 27.87 -17.36
C ASP A 730 27.74 27.11 -17.32
N CYS A 731 28.87 27.79 -17.53
CA CYS A 731 30.21 27.18 -17.55
C CYS A 731 31.14 27.86 -16.53
N ARG A 732 31.19 27.31 -15.30
CA ARG A 732 31.93 27.91 -14.17
C ARG A 732 33.01 27.01 -13.55
N LEU A 733 33.12 25.75 -13.99
CA LEU A 733 34.10 24.79 -13.46
C LEU A 733 35.49 24.94 -14.11
N PRO A 734 36.59 24.66 -13.38
CA PRO A 734 37.95 24.64 -13.93
C PRO A 734 38.14 23.62 -15.08
N THR A 735 37.29 22.60 -15.14
CA THR A 735 37.28 21.54 -16.17
C THR A 735 36.41 21.89 -17.38
N CYS A 736 35.71 23.02 -17.37
CA CYS A 736 34.80 23.39 -18.45
C CYS A 736 35.56 23.89 -19.68
N ASN A 737 35.27 23.31 -20.85
CA ASN A 737 35.70 23.76 -22.17
C ASN A 737 34.48 24.35 -22.90
N PRO A 738 34.14 25.64 -22.68
CA PRO A 738 32.87 26.19 -23.14
C PRO A 738 32.77 26.15 -24.65
N VAL A 739 31.63 25.65 -25.15
CA VAL A 739 31.23 25.85 -26.53
C VAL A 739 30.87 27.32 -26.68
N GLN A 740 31.55 28.01 -27.59
CA GLN A 740 31.40 29.46 -27.74
C GLN A 740 30.27 29.77 -28.71
N VAL A 741 29.41 30.75 -28.38
CA VAL A 741 28.40 31.23 -29.33
C VAL A 741 29.06 32.28 -30.22
N THR A 742 29.26 31.97 -31.50
CA THR A 742 29.91 32.88 -32.45
C THR A 742 28.94 33.88 -33.07
N LYS A 743 27.65 33.51 -33.17
CA LYS A 743 26.59 34.38 -33.71
C LYS A 743 25.22 33.93 -33.23
N LYS A 744 24.31 34.87 -32.96
CA LYS A 744 22.90 34.58 -32.63
C LYS A 744 22.01 34.97 -33.81
N HIS A 745 21.10 34.07 -34.19
CA HIS A 745 20.02 34.31 -35.14
C HIS A 745 18.68 34.21 -34.40
N ASP A 746 17.58 34.62 -35.05
CA ASP A 746 16.26 34.65 -34.40
C ASP A 746 15.79 33.26 -33.92
N ASN A 747 16.18 32.19 -34.63
CA ASN A 747 15.67 30.84 -34.40
C ASN A 747 16.74 29.78 -34.10
N TYR A 748 18.03 30.13 -34.18
CA TYR A 748 19.17 29.24 -33.90
C TYR A 748 20.41 30.05 -33.54
N ILE A 749 21.47 29.38 -33.06
CA ILE A 749 22.76 29.99 -32.75
C ILE A 749 23.87 29.31 -33.55
N GLU A 750 24.89 30.07 -33.95
CA GLU A 750 26.16 29.53 -34.43
C GLU A 750 27.08 29.30 -33.23
N ILE A 751 27.70 28.13 -33.20
CA ILE A 751 28.56 27.68 -32.12
C ILE A 751 29.95 27.29 -32.64
N TYR A 752 30.95 27.39 -31.77
CA TYR A 752 32.31 26.91 -31.98
C TYR A 752 32.73 25.99 -30.84
N PHE A 753 33.03 24.74 -31.17
CA PHE A 753 33.69 23.78 -30.29
C PHE A 753 35.20 24.08 -30.28
N PRO A 754 35.80 24.38 -29.11
CA PRO A 754 37.23 24.66 -29.02
C PRO A 754 38.10 23.48 -29.43
N LYS A 755 39.34 23.78 -29.86
CA LYS A 755 40.37 22.79 -30.15
C LYS A 755 40.51 21.81 -28.98
N SER A 756 40.39 20.51 -29.26
CA SER A 756 40.42 19.48 -28.23
C SER A 756 40.90 18.14 -28.76
N LYS A 757 41.64 17.43 -27.91
CA LYS A 757 41.95 16.01 -28.08
C LYS A 757 41.05 15.22 -27.14
N GLY A 758 40.64 14.02 -27.52
CA GLY A 758 39.67 13.28 -26.74
C GLY A 758 39.55 11.82 -27.11
N VAL A 759 38.57 11.18 -26.49
CA VAL A 759 38.17 9.80 -26.76
C VAL A 759 36.67 9.72 -26.97
N CYS A 760 36.25 8.83 -27.84
CA CYS A 760 34.86 8.50 -28.06
C CYS A 760 34.62 7.01 -27.85
N GLN A 761 33.46 6.66 -27.28
CA GLN A 761 32.93 5.30 -27.27
C GLN A 761 31.78 5.20 -28.24
N TYR A 762 31.78 4.16 -29.07
CA TYR A 762 30.72 3.84 -30.01
C TYR A 762 29.93 2.60 -29.55
N VAL A 763 28.61 2.62 -29.73
CA VAL A 763 27.73 1.45 -29.51
C VAL A 763 26.58 1.43 -30.52
N LYS A 764 26.11 0.22 -30.83
CA LYS A 764 24.79 -0.02 -31.43
C LYS A 764 23.80 -0.44 -30.35
N GLY A 765 22.58 0.08 -30.36
CA GLY A 765 21.61 -0.24 -29.32
C GLY A 765 20.17 0.21 -29.60
N CYS A 766 19.24 -0.24 -28.73
CA CYS A 766 17.80 -0.04 -28.91
C CYS A 766 17.34 1.36 -28.45
N GLY A 767 16.66 2.11 -29.32
CA GLY A 767 16.21 3.49 -29.06
C GLY A 767 15.22 3.73 -27.90
N HIS A 768 14.65 2.68 -27.28
CA HIS A 768 13.73 2.83 -26.12
C HIS A 768 14.40 2.67 -24.75
N GLY A 769 15.67 2.26 -24.70
CA GLY A 769 16.49 2.24 -23.49
C GLY A 769 17.86 2.80 -23.84
N SER A 770 18.08 4.08 -23.54
CA SER A 770 19.32 4.78 -23.92
C SER A 770 20.54 3.94 -23.52
N PRO A 771 21.50 3.64 -24.43
CA PRO A 771 22.64 2.77 -24.14
C PRO A 771 23.71 3.46 -23.26
N ARG A 772 23.28 4.34 -22.35
CA ARG A 772 24.11 5.22 -21.53
C ARG A 772 25.20 4.44 -20.81
N ARG A 773 24.85 3.36 -20.10
CA ARG A 773 25.85 2.59 -19.37
C ARG A 773 26.94 2.04 -20.28
N ALA A 774 26.59 1.60 -21.49
CA ALA A 774 27.54 1.08 -22.47
C ALA A 774 28.44 2.17 -23.08
N LEU A 775 27.97 3.43 -23.11
CA LEU A 775 28.74 4.58 -23.59
C LEU A 775 29.61 5.23 -22.51
N PHE A 776 29.04 5.47 -21.33
CA PHE A 776 29.68 6.23 -20.26
C PHE A 776 30.74 5.42 -19.49
N LEU A 777 30.46 4.13 -19.22
CA LEU A 777 31.35 3.32 -18.39
C LEU A 777 32.74 3.10 -19.02
N PRO A 778 32.88 2.81 -20.33
CA PRO A 778 34.20 2.67 -20.96
C PRO A 778 35.00 3.99 -20.95
N VAL A 779 34.35 5.11 -21.26
CA VAL A 779 34.97 6.44 -21.22
C VAL A 779 35.46 6.75 -19.81
N TYR A 780 34.63 6.52 -18.79
CA TYR A 780 35.03 6.75 -17.39
C TYR A 780 36.20 5.85 -16.95
N LYS A 781 36.20 4.58 -17.34
CA LYS A 781 37.32 3.67 -17.06
C LYS A 781 38.61 4.15 -17.73
N TYR A 782 38.54 4.62 -18.97
CA TYR A 782 39.68 5.13 -19.72
C TYR A 782 40.34 6.32 -19.01
N PHE A 783 39.56 7.30 -18.52
CA PHE A 783 40.09 8.44 -17.77
C PHE A 783 40.71 8.04 -16.41
N ASN A 784 40.27 6.92 -15.83
CA ASN A 784 40.77 6.37 -14.57
C ASN A 784 41.92 5.36 -14.73
N GLY A 785 42.59 5.32 -15.87
CA GLY A 785 43.78 4.48 -16.08
C GLY A 785 43.52 3.15 -16.81
N ASN A 786 42.32 2.93 -17.35
CA ASN A 786 42.08 1.82 -18.29
C ASN A 786 42.45 2.20 -19.72
N ASN A 787 43.72 2.54 -19.91
CA ASN A 787 44.38 2.80 -21.20
C ASN A 787 45.69 1.99 -21.25
N GLN A 788 46.32 1.88 -22.42
CA GLN A 788 47.51 1.03 -22.62
C GLN A 788 48.68 1.50 -21.75
N GLU A 789 48.74 2.81 -21.47
CA GLU A 789 49.77 3.48 -20.67
C GLU A 789 49.49 3.39 -19.16
N LYS A 790 48.32 2.87 -18.75
CA LYS A 790 47.82 2.81 -17.37
C LYS A 790 47.84 4.16 -16.66
N GLU A 791 47.71 5.24 -17.43
CA GLU A 791 47.79 6.61 -16.94
C GLU A 791 46.43 7.10 -16.45
N THR A 792 46.36 7.58 -15.21
CA THR A 792 45.19 8.30 -14.70
C THR A 792 45.17 9.71 -15.28
N ILE A 793 44.19 9.97 -16.15
CA ILE A 793 44.06 11.22 -16.91
C ILE A 793 43.45 12.33 -16.04
N GLY A 794 42.57 11.96 -15.10
CA GLY A 794 41.88 12.87 -14.20
C GLY A 794 40.45 13.19 -14.67
N ASP A 795 39.97 14.39 -14.34
CA ASP A 795 38.58 14.78 -14.58
C ASP A 795 38.24 14.91 -16.07
N ILE A 796 37.06 14.43 -16.44
CA ILE A 796 36.50 14.59 -17.79
C ILE A 796 36.12 16.06 -17.98
N LYS A 797 36.51 16.66 -19.12
CA LYS A 797 36.11 18.02 -19.45
C LYS A 797 34.68 18.08 -19.96
N ASP A 798 33.93 19.06 -19.46
CA ASP A 798 32.59 19.38 -19.95
C ASP A 798 32.64 20.30 -21.17
N PRO A 799 31.67 20.19 -22.10
CA PRO A 799 30.58 19.22 -22.09
C PRO A 799 31.02 17.90 -22.72
N MET A 800 30.49 16.78 -22.21
CA MET A 800 30.49 15.54 -22.98
C MET A 800 29.50 15.65 -24.13
N VAL A 801 29.89 15.22 -25.32
CA VAL A 801 29.06 15.34 -26.52
C VAL A 801 28.47 13.97 -26.84
N PHE A 802 27.16 13.84 -26.65
CA PHE A 802 26.41 12.66 -27.07
C PHE A 802 25.98 12.82 -28.52
N GLN A 803 26.28 11.84 -29.36
CA GLN A 803 26.03 11.89 -30.78
C GLN A 803 25.08 10.77 -31.19
N VAL A 804 24.06 11.13 -31.98
CA VAL A 804 23.08 10.21 -32.52
C VAL A 804 23.18 10.24 -34.04
N LYS A 805 23.36 9.08 -34.66
CA LYS A 805 23.36 8.99 -36.13
C LYS A 805 21.96 9.28 -36.66
N ILE A 806 21.89 10.18 -37.63
CA ILE A 806 20.67 10.49 -38.35
C ILE A 806 20.66 9.67 -39.64
N TYR A 807 19.60 8.89 -39.82
CA TYR A 807 19.42 8.05 -41.00
C TYR A 807 18.58 8.80 -42.03
N SER A 808 18.96 8.70 -43.30
CA SER A 808 18.17 9.22 -44.40
C SER A 808 16.82 8.49 -44.50
N PRO A 809 15.79 9.10 -45.09
CA PRO A 809 14.50 8.43 -45.33
C PRO A 809 14.65 7.10 -46.10
N GLU A 810 15.66 7.01 -46.97
CA GLU A 810 15.97 5.84 -47.78
C GLU A 810 16.57 4.70 -46.93
N GLU A 811 17.44 5.03 -45.97
CA GLU A 811 17.98 4.07 -44.99
C GLU A 811 16.89 3.59 -44.00
N GLU A 812 16.04 4.48 -43.52
CA GLU A 812 14.90 4.11 -42.67
C GLU A 812 13.90 3.19 -43.41
N LEU A 813 13.66 3.42 -44.71
CA LEU A 813 12.87 2.54 -45.58
C LEU A 813 13.54 1.18 -45.88
N ALA A 814 14.87 1.13 -45.86
CA ALA A 814 15.65 -0.10 -46.04
C ALA A 814 15.64 -1.01 -44.79
N GLY A 815 15.04 -0.56 -43.68
CA GLY A 815 14.75 -1.40 -42.52
C GLY A 815 15.85 -1.42 -41.46
N VAL A 816 16.42 -0.26 -41.09
CA VAL A 816 17.30 -0.16 -39.92
C VAL A 816 16.54 -0.60 -38.67
N GLU A 817 16.89 -1.77 -38.13
CA GLU A 817 16.25 -2.29 -36.93
C GLU A 817 16.47 -1.33 -35.75
N ALA A 818 15.49 -1.23 -34.86
CA ALA A 818 15.52 -0.29 -33.73
C ALA A 818 16.75 -0.45 -32.82
N CYS A 819 17.38 -1.63 -32.82
CA CYS A 819 18.56 -1.98 -32.03
C CYS A 819 19.91 -1.89 -32.79
N GLU A 820 19.88 -1.58 -34.09
CA GLU A 820 21.06 -1.33 -34.91
C GLU A 820 21.39 0.17 -35.01
N ARG A 821 20.69 1.02 -34.24
CA ARG A 821 20.93 2.46 -34.22
C ARG A 821 22.27 2.79 -33.56
N GLU A 822 22.99 3.72 -34.16
CA GLU A 822 24.37 4.04 -33.81
C GLU A 822 24.43 5.26 -32.89
N PHE A 823 25.14 5.11 -31.78
CA PHE A 823 25.34 6.14 -30.78
C PHE A 823 26.82 6.27 -30.46
N GLN A 824 27.25 7.49 -30.19
CA GLN A 824 28.62 7.79 -29.81
C GLN A 824 28.64 8.80 -28.65
N LEU A 825 29.59 8.64 -27.74
CA LEU A 825 29.82 9.59 -26.65
C LEU A 825 31.27 10.01 -26.69
N CYS A 826 31.52 11.31 -26.92
CA CYS A 826 32.85 11.87 -27.01
C CYS A 826 33.16 12.76 -25.81
N ALA A 827 34.34 12.58 -25.23
CA ALA A 827 34.84 13.33 -24.09
C ALA A 827 36.21 13.93 -24.40
N SER A 828 36.38 15.20 -24.05
CA SER A 828 37.64 15.92 -24.24
C SER A 828 38.61 15.67 -23.09
N LEU A 829 39.90 15.56 -23.40
CA LEU A 829 40.98 15.45 -22.43
C LEU A 829 41.28 16.81 -21.79
N PRO A 830 41.88 16.82 -20.58
CA PRO A 830 42.36 18.03 -19.94
C PRO A 830 43.34 18.82 -20.81
N SER A 831 43.47 20.13 -20.55
CA SER A 831 44.40 21.01 -21.31
C SER A 831 45.86 20.59 -21.22
N ALA A 832 46.24 19.85 -20.17
CA ALA A 832 47.56 19.23 -20.05
C ALA A 832 47.92 18.29 -21.21
N TYR A 833 46.93 17.82 -21.98
CA TYR A 833 47.11 16.95 -23.13
C TYR A 833 47.15 17.71 -24.47
N ALA A 834 47.19 19.04 -24.48
CA ALA A 834 47.29 19.82 -25.71
C ALA A 834 48.54 19.43 -26.53
N ASP A 835 49.70 19.34 -25.87
CA ASP A 835 50.99 18.99 -26.50
C ASP A 835 51.47 17.57 -26.16
N LYS A 836 50.66 16.78 -25.44
CA LYS A 836 50.95 15.39 -25.08
C LYS A 836 50.27 14.42 -26.05
N ASP A 837 50.86 13.24 -26.20
CA ASP A 837 50.22 12.12 -26.90
C ASP A 837 48.99 11.62 -26.12
N ILE A 838 47.94 11.24 -26.86
CA ILE A 838 46.71 10.71 -26.29
C ILE A 838 46.96 9.26 -25.83
N PRO A 839 46.67 8.88 -24.57
CA PRO A 839 46.75 7.49 -24.14
C PRO A 839 45.89 6.57 -25.02
N LYS A 840 46.38 5.39 -25.38
CA LYS A 840 45.65 4.49 -26.27
C LYS A 840 44.55 3.76 -25.49
N PRO A 841 43.28 3.74 -25.96
CA PRO A 841 42.21 3.08 -25.24
C PRO A 841 42.35 1.55 -25.25
N ASN A 842 41.92 0.91 -24.16
CA ASN A 842 41.84 -0.56 -24.06
C ASN A 842 40.45 -1.12 -24.42
N GLY A 843 39.43 -0.24 -24.52
CA GLY A 843 38.04 -0.66 -24.72
C GLY A 843 37.72 -0.97 -26.18
N GLU A 844 36.91 -2.01 -26.41
CA GLU A 844 36.33 -2.29 -27.73
C GLU A 844 35.42 -1.12 -28.16
N ASN A 845 35.48 -0.75 -29.44
CA ASN A 845 34.73 0.37 -30.01
C ASN A 845 35.05 1.75 -29.40
N MET A 846 36.28 1.94 -28.89
CA MET A 846 36.81 3.24 -28.50
C MET A 846 37.77 3.79 -29.55
N ALA A 847 37.68 5.09 -29.83
CA ALA A 847 38.61 5.76 -30.73
C ALA A 847 39.01 7.14 -30.18
N THR A 848 40.26 7.54 -30.41
CA THR A 848 40.77 8.86 -30.04
C THR A 848 40.51 9.86 -31.16
N PHE A 849 40.25 11.11 -30.82
CA PHE A 849 40.11 12.20 -31.80
C PHE A 849 41.05 13.37 -31.49
N ASP A 850 41.44 14.10 -32.53
CA ASP A 850 42.18 15.36 -32.45
C ASP A 850 41.48 16.41 -33.32
N ALA A 851 40.69 17.26 -32.68
CA ALA A 851 39.99 18.37 -33.33
C ALA A 851 40.90 19.60 -33.40
N GLY A 852 41.97 19.49 -34.18
CA GLY A 852 43.09 20.45 -34.22
C GLY A 852 42.73 21.90 -34.58
N ASP A 853 41.61 22.14 -35.27
CA ASP A 853 41.12 23.49 -35.61
C ASP A 853 39.81 23.89 -34.89
N GLY A 854 39.28 23.02 -34.03
CA GLY A 854 37.94 23.15 -33.47
C GLY A 854 36.85 22.88 -34.52
N ALA A 855 35.58 23.01 -34.14
CA ALA A 855 34.46 22.71 -35.05
C ALA A 855 33.36 23.75 -34.94
N HIS A 856 32.91 24.29 -36.09
CA HIS A 856 31.76 25.19 -36.14
C HIS A 856 30.47 24.41 -36.34
N GLY A 857 29.38 24.88 -35.72
CA GLY A 857 28.07 24.26 -35.84
C GLY A 857 26.92 25.25 -35.68
N TYR A 858 25.71 24.73 -35.88
CA TYR A 858 24.44 25.41 -35.64
C TYR A 858 23.68 24.67 -34.56
N ALA A 859 23.15 25.39 -33.56
CA ALA A 859 22.48 24.79 -32.43
C ALA A 859 21.19 25.50 -32.03
N ILE A 860 20.33 24.77 -31.31
CA ILE A 860 19.22 25.32 -30.53
C ILE A 860 19.34 24.84 -29.08
N GLY A 861 19.03 25.73 -28.14
CA GLY A 861 18.95 25.41 -26.71
C GLY A 861 17.50 25.16 -26.31
N VAL A 862 17.25 24.07 -25.57
CA VAL A 862 15.93 23.71 -25.03
C VAL A 862 16.03 23.60 -23.51
N LYS A 863 15.07 24.21 -22.80
CA LYS A 863 14.99 24.11 -21.34
C LYS A 863 14.47 22.74 -20.91
N GLY A 864 15.10 22.16 -19.88
CA GLY A 864 14.74 20.86 -19.30
C GLY A 864 15.93 19.90 -19.21
N SER A 865 15.66 18.66 -18.80
CA SER A 865 16.66 17.60 -18.73
C SER A 865 16.62 16.69 -19.95
N PHE A 866 17.69 15.95 -20.19
CA PHE A 866 17.76 14.93 -21.25
C PHE A 866 16.63 13.88 -21.17
N ASN A 867 15.96 13.73 -20.03
CA ASN A 867 14.87 12.77 -19.83
C ASN A 867 13.48 13.36 -20.11
N SER A 868 13.35 14.70 -20.09
CA SER A 868 12.08 15.40 -20.29
C SER A 868 11.93 15.98 -21.71
N ILE A 869 12.99 15.99 -22.52
CA ILE A 869 13.00 16.60 -23.86
C ILE A 869 12.70 15.56 -24.95
N ASP A 870 11.76 15.89 -25.83
CA ASP A 870 11.47 15.13 -27.05
C ASP A 870 12.60 15.35 -28.07
N ILE A 871 13.57 14.42 -28.07
CA ILE A 871 14.74 14.43 -28.96
C ILE A 871 14.31 14.42 -30.45
N PRO A 872 13.44 13.51 -30.92
CA PRO A 872 12.96 13.52 -32.30
C PRO A 872 12.32 14.85 -32.73
N ALA A 873 11.39 15.40 -31.94
CA ALA A 873 10.70 16.64 -32.28
C ALA A 873 11.66 17.83 -32.32
N THR A 874 12.59 17.91 -31.38
CA THR A 874 13.61 18.96 -31.31
C THR A 874 14.58 18.89 -32.49
N THR A 875 14.98 17.68 -32.88
CA THR A 875 15.83 17.44 -34.05
C THR A 875 15.17 17.88 -35.34
N ILE A 876 13.91 17.49 -35.54
CA ILE A 876 13.11 17.90 -36.70
C ILE A 876 12.98 19.43 -36.76
N ARG A 877 12.74 20.07 -35.61
CA ARG A 877 12.66 21.53 -35.53
C ARG A 877 13.96 22.20 -35.98
N LEU A 878 15.12 21.73 -35.49
CA LEU A 878 16.43 22.27 -35.90
C LEU A 878 16.64 22.10 -37.42
N ILE A 879 16.40 20.90 -37.96
CA ILE A 879 16.51 20.62 -39.40
C ILE A 879 15.63 21.56 -40.22
N GLN A 880 14.37 21.74 -39.83
CA GLN A 880 13.44 22.63 -40.51
C GLN A 880 13.89 24.09 -40.47
N THR A 881 14.39 24.56 -39.33
CA THR A 881 14.94 25.91 -39.17
C THR A 881 16.15 26.13 -40.09
N LEU A 882 17.12 25.21 -40.08
CA LEU A 882 18.33 25.34 -40.90
C LEU A 882 18.01 25.25 -42.40
N ASN A 883 17.08 24.37 -42.80
CA ASN A 883 16.65 24.24 -44.18
C ASN A 883 15.89 25.48 -44.68
N ALA A 884 15.06 26.10 -43.85
CA ALA A 884 14.32 27.33 -44.19
C ALA A 884 15.27 28.51 -44.45
N GLU A 885 16.33 28.61 -43.66
CA GLU A 885 17.39 29.63 -43.77
C GLU A 885 18.44 29.29 -44.84
N LYS A 886 18.32 28.12 -45.49
CA LYS A 886 19.22 27.63 -46.56
C LYS A 886 20.70 27.58 -46.14
N VAL A 887 20.96 27.30 -44.86
CA VAL A 887 22.33 27.10 -44.36
C VAL A 887 22.75 25.64 -44.57
N LYS A 888 24.04 25.41 -44.84
CA LYS A 888 24.60 24.08 -45.09
C LYS A 888 25.19 23.48 -43.83
N TYR A 889 24.77 22.27 -43.47
CA TYR A 889 25.22 21.56 -42.28
C TYR A 889 25.37 20.06 -42.57
N SER A 890 26.20 19.37 -41.79
CA SER A 890 26.35 17.91 -41.84
C SER A 890 25.07 17.25 -41.32
N GLN A 891 24.55 16.29 -42.06
CA GLN A 891 23.30 15.59 -41.74
C GLN A 891 23.51 14.21 -41.12
N ASP A 892 24.77 13.81 -40.86
CA ASP A 892 25.08 12.43 -40.47
C ASP A 892 24.93 12.21 -38.96
N TRP A 893 25.31 13.20 -38.15
CA TRP A 893 25.33 13.11 -36.71
C TRP A 893 24.69 14.33 -36.05
N LEU A 894 23.72 14.08 -35.18
CA LEU A 894 23.17 15.07 -34.27
C LEU A 894 24.00 15.08 -32.98
N LEU A 895 24.53 16.25 -32.62
CA LEU A 895 25.27 16.46 -31.38
C LEU A 895 24.29 16.97 -30.31
N ILE A 896 24.29 16.34 -29.14
CA ILE A 896 23.50 16.75 -27.98
C ILE A 896 24.43 16.92 -26.78
N PHE A 897 24.39 18.08 -26.15
CA PHE A 897 25.30 18.40 -25.04
C PHE A 897 24.67 19.42 -24.08
N ALA A 898 25.20 19.48 -22.86
CA ALA A 898 24.83 20.48 -21.85
C ALA A 898 26.07 20.86 -21.04
N HIS A 899 26.14 22.10 -20.57
CA HIS A 899 27.20 22.57 -19.68
C HIS A 899 26.76 22.40 -18.21
N MET A 900 27.65 21.90 -17.35
CA MET A 900 27.35 21.77 -15.92
C MET A 900 27.47 23.13 -15.22
N ASP A 901 26.38 23.62 -14.63
CA ASP A 901 26.38 24.79 -13.74
C ASP A 901 26.41 24.36 -12.26
N ASP A 902 26.99 25.20 -11.41
CA ASP A 902 26.86 25.07 -9.96
C ASP A 902 25.43 25.49 -9.58
N PHE A 903 24.52 24.51 -9.53
CA PHE A 903 23.15 24.61 -9.01
C PHE A 903 22.12 25.45 -9.82
N PRO A 904 21.41 24.85 -10.79
CA PRO A 904 20.03 25.24 -11.03
C PRO A 904 19.17 24.63 -9.90
N LYS A 905 18.47 25.49 -9.14
CA LYS A 905 17.58 25.07 -8.04
C LYS A 905 16.34 24.29 -8.52
N LYS A 906 16.08 24.20 -9.83
CA LYS A 906 14.95 23.51 -10.47
C LYS A 906 15.36 22.86 -11.80
N GLU A 907 14.74 21.73 -12.14
CA GLU A 907 15.02 20.98 -13.39
C GLU A 907 14.68 21.79 -14.67
N GLU A 908 13.77 22.76 -14.57
CA GLU A 908 13.34 23.66 -15.66
C GLU A 908 14.37 24.73 -16.04
N ASP A 909 15.43 24.90 -15.25
CA ASP A 909 16.47 25.92 -15.47
C ASP A 909 17.70 25.36 -16.23
N LYS A 910 17.79 24.04 -16.46
CA LYS A 910 18.84 23.43 -17.30
C LYS A 910 18.59 23.69 -18.78
N THR A 911 19.64 23.95 -19.56
CA THR A 911 19.55 24.07 -21.03
C THR A 911 20.33 22.94 -21.70
N VAL A 912 19.65 22.14 -22.53
CA VAL A 912 20.27 21.13 -23.39
C VAL A 912 20.34 21.66 -24.82
N TYR A 913 21.52 21.56 -25.42
CA TYR A 913 21.79 22.02 -26.77
C TYR A 913 21.76 20.87 -27.77
N PHE A 914 21.06 21.09 -28.88
CA PHE A 914 21.01 20.20 -30.05
C PHE A 914 21.71 20.91 -31.19
N ALA A 915 22.68 20.26 -31.83
CA ALA A 915 23.54 20.89 -32.82
C ALA A 915 23.89 19.98 -34.01
N PHE A 916 24.08 20.62 -35.17
CA PHE A 916 24.74 20.04 -36.34
C PHE A 916 26.00 20.83 -36.67
N LEU A 917 27.05 20.15 -37.15
CA LEU A 917 28.27 20.82 -37.60
C LEU A 917 28.07 21.50 -38.97
N GLN A 918 28.83 22.55 -39.25
CA GLN A 918 28.84 23.20 -40.57
C GLN A 918 29.45 22.29 -41.63
N ASP A 919 28.99 22.41 -42.89
CA ASP A 919 29.38 21.56 -44.04
C ASP A 919 30.83 21.79 -44.54
N GLN A 920 31.69 22.37 -43.70
CA GLN A 920 33.14 22.41 -43.90
C GLN A 920 33.82 21.91 -42.61
N ALA A 921 34.60 20.83 -42.77
CA ALA A 921 35.42 20.14 -41.76
C ALA A 921 34.80 18.90 -41.06
N MET A 922 34.26 17.95 -41.83
CA MET A 922 34.54 16.53 -41.53
C MET A 922 35.61 16.06 -42.51
N THR A 923 36.86 15.98 -42.05
CA THR A 923 37.62 14.76 -42.33
C THR A 923 36.89 13.66 -41.60
N ASP A 924 36.37 12.70 -42.36
CA ASP A 924 35.74 11.44 -41.97
C ASP A 924 35.58 11.24 -40.45
N GLY A 925 34.33 11.15 -39.98
CA GLY A 925 34.02 10.75 -38.60
C GLY A 925 34.92 9.60 -38.19
N VAL A 926 35.51 9.68 -36.99
CA VAL A 926 36.47 8.68 -36.52
C VAL A 926 35.74 7.34 -36.39
N HIS A 927 35.76 6.55 -37.46
CA HIS A 927 35.33 5.18 -37.47
C HIS A 927 36.45 4.34 -36.84
N PRO A 928 36.16 3.42 -35.90
CA PRO A 928 37.07 2.32 -35.66
C PRO A 928 37.21 1.57 -36.98
N THR A 929 38.41 1.59 -37.56
CA THR A 929 38.74 0.72 -38.68
C THR A 929 38.83 -0.69 -38.14
N ASP A 930 38.13 -1.62 -38.78
CA ASP A 930 38.20 -3.04 -38.45
C ASP A 930 39.66 -3.52 -38.60
N GLY A 931 40.31 -3.77 -37.46
CA GLY A 931 41.49 -4.61 -37.30
C GLY A 931 42.78 -4.15 -38.01
N GLU A 932 43.61 -3.40 -37.29
CA GLU A 932 45.03 -3.71 -37.03
C GLU A 932 45.57 -2.91 -35.83
#